data_AF-A0AAD1Y9R7-F1
#
_entry.id   AF-A0AAD1Y9R7-F1
#
_cell.length_a   1.000
_cell.length_b   1.000
_cell.length_c   1.000
_cell.angle_alpha   90.00
_cell.angle_beta   90.00
_cell.angle_gamma   90.00
#
_symmetry.space_group_name_H-M   'P 1'
#
loop_
_entity.id
_entity.type
_entity.pdbx_description
1 polymer ?
#
loop_
_entity_poly.entity_id
_entity_poly.type
_entity_poly.pdbx_seq_one_letter_code
_entity_poly.pdbx_strand_id
1 'polypeptide(L)'
;MWTVLKKGVGNKLKIQDLRLLMGSIAPRHTWKRREYEYKSGYQHGFENKHRKILQMLGFVTLSSLFLKSNTNALCDQQKPEKVPLFTTIMQKVSTKKEDADKEVDEEKLKQIREELKDFRKVFLIKTLDLPLGATKQIRIRKYSENVMTRHIITYGEKDKVLVHNYQGDYYVTGSFCSYDGADMRNGCLFGNKLTCSSCGSAFNIESGSVENGPAVRNISAFPIDINRKTDELSCFIPYGSIPPYGKSKIAEKDDNSTERFVIVGDTLASLGAISALRANFQGELIVIPNTFEKPGFVNTKALRENLNPLGVKDQYIVDPDFLEKNYCNINNHSVEDIVKIDSANKLLSFDDGSTLKFSKCLLACGSHKLKEFEQYENVYSLENIKDHAKIHNAVKKAKIVVIYGSNFETYELASSVRKLADSYGKTDMDVILIESGTSELLRSFGEEAHKTLKAIMHINGIRTVSDMKVIATNSKSGSYNLDTMTLFQEKTGTKINLQPDMVITELGMGKSIVPISSLLIQNPKKSAAIISPNEVVSVDFMNSVEYNNLYSNLFAAGTCSVATSSYKDGNYRQQDAFCEVDSGFYAGLSMTNRRYGFKDVPMSIFNIAGNNLAYIGERDPIYTDVIVEGDLKKLKFIIYLYNLEKQKNSKRKSFEDQCVGILVCNMPKIHLFLREAMRLEIMPLISKFKVNKHGKSQVSFKDICNNVIKKSKSQVECKRDEYLK
;
A
#
# COMPACT_ATOMS: atom_id res chain seq x y z
N MET A 1 -18.38 -27.08 24.22
CA MET A 1 -18.66 -27.82 22.97
C MET A 1 -18.84 -29.33 23.20
N TRP A 2 -17.86 -30.04 23.78
CA TRP A 2 -17.95 -31.47 24.13
C TRP A 2 -19.19 -31.84 24.97
N THR A 3 -19.49 -31.05 26.00
CA THR A 3 -20.65 -31.24 26.89
C THR A 3 -22.00 -31.05 26.18
N VAL A 4 -22.02 -30.22 25.13
CA VAL A 4 -23.22 -29.93 24.32
C VAL A 4 -23.49 -31.07 23.33
N LEU A 5 -22.42 -31.61 22.72
CA LEU A 5 -22.49 -32.76 21.81
C LEU A 5 -22.92 -34.04 22.54
N LYS A 6 -22.48 -34.24 23.79
CA LYS A 6 -22.84 -35.42 24.60
C LYS A 6 -24.32 -35.43 25.02
N LYS A 7 -24.92 -34.26 25.21
CA LYS A 7 -26.36 -34.10 25.53
C LYS A 7 -27.28 -34.31 24.32
N GLY A 8 -26.80 -34.08 23.10
CA GLY A 8 -27.64 -34.12 21.88
C GLY A 8 -27.61 -35.43 21.07
N VAL A 9 -26.65 -36.33 21.31
CA VAL A 9 -26.43 -37.53 20.46
C VAL A 9 -26.45 -38.85 21.26
N GLY A 10 -26.54 -38.77 22.59
CA GLY A 10 -26.48 -39.92 23.49
C GLY A 10 -25.10 -40.60 23.54
N ASN A 11 -24.97 -41.63 24.38
CA ASN A 11 -23.70 -42.31 24.74
C ASN A 11 -22.97 -43.05 23.59
N LYS A 12 -23.34 -42.85 22.33
CA LYS A 12 -22.75 -43.56 21.18
C LYS A 12 -21.55 -42.87 20.53
N LEU A 13 -21.21 -41.65 20.93
CA LEU A 13 -20.01 -40.94 20.44
C LEU A 13 -18.77 -41.30 21.26
N LYS A 14 -17.77 -41.91 20.62
CA LYS A 14 -16.47 -42.17 21.25
C LYS A 14 -15.58 -40.94 21.06
N ILE A 15 -14.69 -40.67 22.02
CA ILE A 15 -13.68 -39.58 21.95
C ILE A 15 -12.85 -39.62 20.65
N GLN A 16 -12.69 -40.81 20.08
CA GLN A 16 -11.94 -41.04 18.85
C GLN A 16 -12.63 -40.42 17.61
N ASP A 17 -13.97 -40.35 17.59
CA ASP A 17 -14.74 -39.78 16.48
C ASP A 17 -14.60 -38.24 16.39
N LEU A 18 -14.36 -37.58 17.52
CA LEU A 18 -14.14 -36.15 17.60
C LEU A 18 -12.71 -35.76 17.19
N ARG A 19 -11.72 -36.66 17.33
CA ARG A 19 -10.38 -36.45 16.77
C ARG A 19 -10.37 -36.49 15.25
N LEU A 20 -11.21 -37.33 14.63
CA LEU A 20 -11.41 -37.36 13.19
C LEU A 20 -12.10 -36.09 12.67
N LEU A 21 -13.13 -35.62 13.38
CA LEU A 21 -13.83 -34.38 13.02
C LEU A 21 -12.92 -33.15 13.12
N MET A 22 -12.12 -33.04 14.19
CA MET A 22 -11.20 -31.91 14.36
C MET A 22 -9.94 -32.02 13.48
N GLY A 23 -9.51 -33.23 13.12
CA GLY A 23 -8.40 -33.46 12.18
C GLY A 23 -8.69 -32.92 10.77
N SER A 24 -9.96 -32.84 10.37
CA SER A 24 -10.39 -32.28 9.08
C SER A 24 -10.41 -30.74 9.02
N ILE A 25 -10.13 -30.05 10.14
CA ILE A 25 -10.19 -28.59 10.29
C ILE A 25 -8.78 -27.98 10.52
N ALA A 26 -7.73 -28.80 10.67
CA ALA A 26 -6.36 -28.31 10.84
C ALA A 26 -5.62 -28.10 9.48
N PRO A 27 -4.70 -27.11 9.38
CA PRO A 27 -3.89 -26.92 8.17
C PRO A 27 -3.00 -28.14 7.89
N ARG A 28 -2.84 -28.51 6.62
CA ARG A 28 -2.09 -29.71 6.14
C ARG A 28 -0.62 -29.82 6.58
N HIS A 29 -0.04 -28.84 7.28
CA HIS A 29 1.40 -28.80 7.57
C HIS A 29 1.86 -29.47 8.88
N THR A 30 0.98 -30.05 9.69
CA THR A 30 1.38 -30.73 10.95
C THR A 30 1.43 -32.27 10.88
N TRP A 31 1.20 -32.88 9.71
CA TRP A 31 0.99 -34.33 9.60
C TRP A 31 2.18 -35.19 9.14
N LYS A 32 3.39 -34.63 8.99
CA LYS A 32 4.55 -35.40 8.49
C LYS A 32 5.24 -36.37 9.49
N ARG A 33 4.66 -36.68 10.66
CA ARG A 33 5.35 -37.52 11.66
C ARG A 33 4.60 -38.72 12.24
N ARG A 34 3.41 -39.09 11.75
CA ARG A 34 2.70 -40.30 12.22
C ARG A 34 1.90 -41.01 11.12
N GLU A 35 2.53 -41.24 9.97
CA GLU A 35 1.92 -41.95 8.84
C GLU A 35 2.33 -43.44 8.77
N TYR A 36 2.74 -44.04 9.89
CA TYR A 36 3.23 -45.43 9.89
C TYR A 36 2.34 -46.48 10.55
N GLU A 37 1.19 -46.13 11.13
CA GLU A 37 0.27 -47.15 11.66
C GLU A 37 -1.18 -46.76 11.38
N TYR A 38 -1.98 -47.73 10.92
CA TYR A 38 -3.40 -47.69 10.52
C TYR A 38 -3.73 -47.44 9.04
N LYS A 39 -3.48 -48.48 8.22
CA LYS A 39 -4.28 -48.77 7.03
C LYS A 39 -5.34 -49.83 7.36
N SER A 40 -6.62 -49.48 7.32
CA SER A 40 -7.70 -50.44 7.01
C SER A 40 -8.98 -49.74 6.48
N GLY A 41 -9.19 -49.86 5.17
CA GLY A 41 -10.44 -50.10 4.43
C GLY A 41 -11.78 -49.37 4.67
N TYR A 42 -12.03 -48.67 5.77
CA TYR A 42 -13.41 -48.28 6.15
C TYR A 42 -13.78 -46.79 5.96
N GLN A 43 -12.84 -45.92 5.56
CA GLN A 43 -13.06 -44.47 5.64
C GLN A 43 -13.68 -43.78 4.41
N HIS A 44 -13.64 -44.37 3.21
CA HIS A 44 -14.00 -43.60 2.00
C HIS A 44 -15.52 -43.43 1.73
N GLY A 45 -16.37 -44.32 2.23
CA GLY A 45 -17.83 -44.24 2.02
C GLY A 45 -18.57 -43.37 3.05
N PHE A 46 -18.15 -43.42 4.32
CA PHE A 46 -18.85 -42.79 5.44
C PHE A 46 -18.56 -41.28 5.54
N GLU A 47 -17.34 -40.87 5.19
CA GLU A 47 -16.95 -39.44 5.20
C GLU A 47 -17.68 -38.62 4.13
N ASN A 48 -17.86 -39.16 2.91
CA ASN A 48 -18.44 -38.37 1.82
C ASN A 48 -19.93 -38.08 2.00
N LYS A 49 -20.71 -38.99 2.60
CA LYS A 49 -22.16 -38.81 2.80
C LYS A 49 -22.45 -37.80 3.93
N HIS A 50 -21.76 -37.91 5.07
CA HIS A 50 -21.94 -36.97 6.18
C HIS A 50 -21.28 -35.60 5.93
N ARG A 51 -20.15 -35.54 5.20
CA ARG A 51 -19.52 -34.28 4.80
C ARG A 51 -20.40 -33.50 3.81
N LYS A 52 -21.07 -34.18 2.88
CA LYS A 52 -22.10 -33.55 2.02
C LYS A 52 -23.28 -33.03 2.84
N ILE A 53 -23.76 -33.79 3.82
CA ILE A 53 -24.86 -33.34 4.70
C ILE A 53 -24.44 -32.11 5.55
N LEU A 54 -23.23 -32.09 6.11
CA LEU A 54 -22.71 -30.96 6.90
C LEU A 54 -22.38 -29.73 6.05
N GLN A 55 -21.94 -29.92 4.80
CA GLN A 55 -21.77 -28.85 3.82
C GLN A 55 -23.13 -28.32 3.34
N MET A 56 -24.12 -29.19 3.15
CA MET A 56 -25.50 -28.81 2.76
C MET A 56 -26.26 -28.09 3.87
N LEU A 57 -25.97 -28.41 5.14
CA LEU A 57 -26.57 -27.77 6.32
C LEU A 57 -25.82 -26.50 6.79
N GLY A 58 -24.76 -26.07 6.09
CA GLY A 58 -24.00 -24.85 6.42
C GLY A 58 -23.19 -24.93 7.73
N PHE A 59 -23.09 -26.11 8.34
CA PHE A 59 -22.47 -26.31 9.65
C PHE A 59 -20.96 -26.04 9.62
N VAL A 60 -20.27 -26.37 8.51
CA VAL A 60 -18.83 -26.12 8.33
C VAL A 60 -18.54 -24.62 8.32
N THR A 61 -19.39 -23.84 7.67
CA THR A 61 -19.29 -22.38 7.59
C THR A 61 -19.54 -21.74 8.96
N LEU A 62 -20.57 -22.21 9.69
CA LEU A 62 -20.90 -21.76 11.04
C LEU A 62 -19.80 -22.09 12.06
N SER A 63 -19.23 -23.30 12.04
CA SER A 63 -18.10 -23.65 12.91
C SER A 63 -16.86 -22.80 12.60
N SER A 64 -16.61 -22.49 11.32
CA SER A 64 -15.49 -21.64 10.91
C SER A 64 -15.68 -20.17 11.31
N LEU A 65 -16.92 -19.67 11.29
CA LEU A 65 -17.29 -18.31 11.72
C LEU A 65 -17.24 -18.17 13.25
N PHE A 66 -17.63 -19.21 13.99
CA PHE A 66 -17.59 -19.23 15.45
C PHE A 66 -16.17 -19.41 16.01
N LEU A 67 -15.31 -20.18 15.32
CA LEU A 67 -13.87 -20.26 15.64
C LEU A 67 -13.12 -18.96 15.32
N LYS A 68 -13.67 -18.11 14.44
CA LYS A 68 -13.12 -16.78 14.11
C LYS A 68 -13.51 -15.69 15.12
N SER A 69 -14.57 -15.89 15.92
CA SER A 69 -14.90 -15.00 17.04
C SER A 69 -14.23 -15.50 18.31
N ASN A 70 -13.41 -14.65 18.95
CA ASN A 70 -12.74 -14.94 20.22
C ASN A 70 -13.70 -15.61 21.23
N THR A 71 -13.34 -16.80 21.70
CA THR A 71 -14.08 -17.57 22.70
C THR A 71 -14.20 -16.88 24.07
N ASN A 72 -13.52 -15.74 24.28
CA ASN A 72 -13.56 -15.00 25.54
C ASN A 72 -14.83 -14.14 25.71
N ALA A 73 -15.53 -13.76 24.64
CA ALA A 73 -16.75 -12.94 24.72
C ALA A 73 -18.00 -13.70 25.28
N LEU A 74 -17.85 -14.99 25.60
CA LEU A 74 -18.92 -15.85 26.12
C LEU A 74 -18.71 -16.24 27.60
N CYS A 75 -17.62 -15.83 28.24
CA CYS A 75 -17.37 -16.08 29.67
C CYS A 75 -17.84 -14.95 30.60
N ASP A 76 -18.36 -13.84 30.05
CA ASP A 76 -18.94 -12.78 30.87
C ASP A 76 -20.31 -13.21 31.42
N GLN A 77 -20.34 -13.53 32.71
CA GLN A 77 -21.50 -14.05 33.44
C GLN A 77 -22.65 -13.04 33.63
N GLN A 78 -22.67 -11.90 32.93
CA GLN A 78 -23.63 -10.81 33.20
C GLN A 78 -24.74 -10.58 32.16
N LYS A 79 -24.98 -11.49 31.20
CA LYS A 79 -26.15 -11.38 30.29
C LYS A 79 -26.85 -12.74 30.08
N PRO A 80 -27.91 -13.07 30.85
CA PRO A 80 -28.62 -14.35 30.76
C PRO A 80 -29.38 -14.58 29.43
N GLU A 81 -29.59 -13.54 28.63
CA GLU A 81 -30.43 -13.60 27.43
C GLU A 81 -29.75 -14.19 26.18
N LYS A 82 -28.44 -14.50 26.22
CA LYS A 82 -27.65 -14.89 25.02
C LYS A 82 -27.50 -16.38 24.77
N VAL A 83 -27.80 -17.23 25.77
CA VAL A 83 -27.74 -18.70 25.68
C VAL A 83 -29.02 -19.37 25.15
N PRO A 84 -30.25 -18.84 25.36
CA PRO A 84 -31.48 -19.54 24.98
C PRO A 84 -31.58 -19.82 23.48
N LEU A 85 -31.28 -18.84 22.63
CA LEU A 85 -31.53 -18.94 21.18
C LEU A 85 -30.72 -20.06 20.50
N PHE A 86 -29.43 -20.19 20.81
CA PHE A 86 -28.58 -21.25 20.28
C PHE A 86 -29.00 -22.63 20.81
N THR A 87 -29.42 -22.70 22.08
CA THR A 87 -29.87 -23.93 22.72
C THR A 87 -31.22 -24.40 22.16
N THR A 88 -32.14 -23.46 21.90
CA THR A 88 -33.44 -23.69 21.25
C THR A 88 -33.26 -24.15 19.80
N ILE A 89 -32.31 -23.56 19.05
CA ILE A 89 -32.01 -23.99 17.67
C ILE A 89 -31.40 -25.39 17.66
N MET A 90 -30.44 -25.68 18.54
CA MET A 90 -29.82 -27.01 18.64
C MET A 90 -30.81 -28.09 19.10
N GLN A 91 -31.74 -27.79 20.01
CA GLN A 91 -32.81 -28.72 20.40
C GLN A 91 -33.84 -28.96 19.29
N LYS A 92 -34.15 -27.97 18.45
CA LYS A 92 -35.05 -28.14 17.29
C LYS A 92 -34.41 -28.88 16.13
N VAL A 93 -33.09 -28.78 15.97
CA VAL A 93 -32.32 -29.55 14.98
C VAL A 93 -32.10 -31.00 15.44
N SER A 94 -31.93 -31.25 16.75
CA SER A 94 -31.73 -32.61 17.28
C SER A 94 -33.02 -33.45 17.33
N THR A 95 -34.18 -32.83 17.53
CA THR A 95 -35.49 -33.52 17.61
C THR A 95 -36.04 -33.98 16.26
N LYS A 96 -35.40 -33.64 15.14
CA LYS A 96 -35.83 -34.01 13.78
C LYS A 96 -34.91 -35.05 13.10
N LYS A 97 -34.09 -35.74 13.88
CA LYS A 97 -33.06 -36.68 13.38
C LYS A 97 -33.58 -38.10 13.11
N GLU A 98 -34.81 -38.42 13.49
CA GLU A 98 -35.37 -39.79 13.33
C GLU A 98 -35.89 -40.08 11.91
N ASP A 99 -35.94 -39.10 11.00
CA ASP A 99 -36.41 -39.30 9.62
C ASP A 99 -35.28 -39.31 8.56
N ALA A 100 -34.06 -39.69 8.93
CA ALA A 100 -32.87 -39.56 8.06
C ALA A 100 -32.74 -40.61 6.93
N ASP A 101 -33.73 -41.50 6.74
CA ASP A 101 -33.76 -42.47 5.63
C ASP A 101 -34.86 -42.20 4.58
N LYS A 102 -35.49 -41.01 4.59
CA LYS A 102 -36.42 -40.59 3.52
C LYS A 102 -35.87 -39.38 2.75
N GLU A 103 -36.24 -39.32 1.46
CA GLU A 103 -35.85 -38.27 0.51
C GLU A 103 -35.88 -36.88 1.13
N VAL A 104 -34.84 -36.11 0.80
CA VAL A 104 -34.60 -34.78 1.33
C VAL A 104 -35.73 -33.84 0.89
N ASP A 105 -36.62 -33.50 1.81
CA ASP A 105 -37.69 -32.53 1.64
C ASP A 105 -37.10 -31.12 1.39
N GLU A 106 -37.15 -30.68 0.12
CA GLU A 106 -36.61 -29.39 -0.32
C GLU A 106 -37.27 -28.19 0.38
N GLU A 107 -38.51 -28.33 0.85
CA GLU A 107 -39.27 -27.26 1.48
C GLU A 107 -38.77 -27.00 2.92
N LYS A 108 -38.43 -28.07 3.64
CA LYS A 108 -37.75 -27.98 4.95
C LYS A 108 -36.33 -27.42 4.85
N LEU A 109 -35.57 -27.77 3.80
CA LEU A 109 -34.25 -27.16 3.56
C LEU A 109 -34.35 -25.66 3.26
N LYS A 110 -35.43 -25.23 2.60
CA LYS A 110 -35.73 -23.83 2.32
C LYS A 110 -35.97 -23.05 3.62
N GLN A 111 -36.72 -23.63 4.55
CA GLN A 111 -36.99 -23.01 5.87
C GLN A 111 -35.71 -22.85 6.71
N ILE A 112 -34.85 -23.88 6.75
CA ILE A 112 -33.56 -23.81 7.45
C ILE A 112 -32.64 -22.74 6.83
N ARG A 113 -32.64 -22.60 5.50
CA ARG A 113 -31.89 -21.54 4.81
C ARG A 113 -32.41 -20.15 5.15
N GLU A 114 -33.71 -19.95 5.29
CA GLU A 114 -34.29 -18.67 5.71
C GLU A 114 -33.93 -18.32 7.17
N GLU A 115 -34.00 -19.29 8.10
CA GLU A 115 -33.60 -19.07 9.50
C GLU A 115 -32.09 -18.75 9.65
N LEU A 116 -31.25 -19.34 8.78
CA LEU A 116 -29.82 -19.01 8.70
C LEU A 116 -29.54 -17.62 8.14
N LYS A 117 -30.44 -17.05 7.32
CA LYS A 117 -30.31 -15.66 6.83
C LYS A 117 -30.50 -14.65 7.95
N ASP A 118 -31.50 -14.87 8.82
CA ASP A 118 -31.70 -14.04 10.00
C ASP A 118 -30.50 -14.10 10.95
N PHE A 119 -29.87 -15.28 11.08
CA PHE A 119 -28.64 -15.42 11.84
C PHE A 119 -27.47 -14.64 11.21
N ARG A 120 -27.28 -14.71 9.88
CA ARG A 120 -26.25 -13.94 9.17
C ARG A 120 -26.47 -12.44 9.32
N LYS A 121 -27.72 -11.98 9.21
CA LYS A 121 -28.13 -10.58 9.42
C LYS A 121 -27.77 -10.12 10.84
N VAL A 122 -28.13 -10.89 11.86
CA VAL A 122 -27.80 -10.57 13.28
C VAL A 122 -26.30 -10.64 13.56
N PHE A 123 -25.57 -11.58 12.96
CA PHE A 123 -24.12 -11.73 13.12
C PHE A 123 -23.35 -10.55 12.48
N LEU A 124 -23.73 -10.12 11.27
CA LEU A 124 -23.11 -8.99 10.59
C LEU A 124 -23.44 -7.64 11.24
N ILE A 125 -24.67 -7.46 11.73
CA ILE A 125 -25.07 -6.28 12.52
C ILE A 125 -24.21 -6.15 13.79
N LYS A 126 -23.95 -7.28 14.48
CA LYS A 126 -23.03 -7.33 15.63
C LYS A 126 -21.57 -7.09 15.25
N THR A 127 -21.14 -7.50 14.05
CA THR A 127 -19.75 -7.28 13.58
C THR A 127 -19.50 -5.79 13.28
N LEU A 128 -20.53 -5.07 12.82
CA LEU A 128 -20.48 -3.63 12.59
C LEU A 128 -20.75 -2.80 13.86
N ASP A 129 -21.21 -3.43 14.94
CA ASP A 129 -21.60 -2.80 16.20
C ASP A 129 -22.73 -1.77 16.02
N LEU A 130 -23.65 -2.06 15.10
CA LEU A 130 -24.80 -1.19 14.79
C LEU A 130 -26.07 -1.76 15.47
N PRO A 131 -26.92 -0.94 16.11
CA PRO A 131 -28.20 -1.42 16.63
C PRO A 131 -29.12 -1.92 15.52
N LEU A 132 -29.97 -2.91 15.81
CA LEU A 132 -31.07 -3.30 14.92
C LEU A 132 -31.98 -2.08 14.73
N GLY A 133 -32.14 -1.62 13.48
CA GLY A 133 -32.80 -0.35 13.15
C GLY A 133 -31.85 0.81 12.84
N ALA A 134 -30.53 0.58 12.80
CA ALA A 134 -29.53 1.58 12.43
C ALA A 134 -29.04 1.47 10.96
N THR A 135 -29.65 0.61 10.14
CA THR A 135 -29.29 0.44 8.72
C THR A 135 -30.49 0.53 7.78
N LYS A 136 -30.26 1.11 6.59
CA LYS A 136 -31.21 1.16 5.47
C LYS A 136 -30.91 0.03 4.49
N GLN A 137 -31.96 -0.68 4.06
CA GLN A 137 -31.90 -1.66 2.99
C GLN A 137 -32.01 -0.96 1.63
N ILE A 138 -31.09 -1.22 0.71
CA ILE A 138 -31.11 -0.67 -0.66
C ILE A 138 -31.16 -1.80 -1.67
N ARG A 139 -32.16 -1.75 -2.55
CA ARG A 139 -32.34 -2.71 -3.64
C ARG A 139 -31.41 -2.38 -4.81
N ILE A 140 -30.71 -3.39 -5.30
CA ILE A 140 -29.73 -3.34 -6.37
C ILE A 140 -30.19 -4.31 -7.48
N ARG A 141 -30.10 -3.88 -8.75
CA ARG A 141 -30.42 -4.73 -9.92
C ARG A 141 -29.24 -5.65 -10.27
N LYS A 142 -29.51 -6.78 -10.91
CA LYS A 142 -28.50 -7.80 -11.27
C LYS A 142 -27.42 -7.25 -12.23
N TYR A 143 -26.18 -7.73 -12.10
CA TYR A 143 -25.04 -7.30 -12.94
C TYR A 143 -24.27 -8.46 -13.55
N SER A 144 -23.60 -8.17 -14.68
CA SER A 144 -22.64 -9.06 -15.32
C SER A 144 -21.42 -9.30 -14.43
N GLU A 145 -20.91 -10.52 -14.45
CA GLU A 145 -19.73 -10.95 -13.71
C GLU A 145 -18.51 -10.07 -14.01
N ASN A 146 -17.73 -9.71 -12.98
CA ASN A 146 -16.51 -8.90 -13.07
C ASN A 146 -16.72 -7.46 -13.60
N VAL A 147 -17.95 -6.95 -13.60
CA VAL A 147 -18.24 -5.55 -13.90
C VAL A 147 -18.45 -4.78 -12.60
N MET A 148 -17.55 -3.84 -12.32
CA MET A 148 -17.74 -2.87 -11.24
C MET A 148 -18.83 -1.89 -11.63
N THR A 149 -19.92 -1.86 -10.86
CA THR A 149 -21.00 -0.91 -11.11
C THR A 149 -21.15 0.02 -9.91
N ARG A 150 -21.05 1.32 -10.16
CA ARG A 150 -21.27 2.33 -9.12
C ARG A 150 -22.76 2.51 -8.89
N HIS A 151 -23.16 2.45 -7.63
CA HIS A 151 -24.47 2.90 -7.21
C HIS A 151 -24.37 4.18 -6.41
N ILE A 152 -25.16 5.17 -6.85
CA ILE A 152 -25.45 6.33 -6.02
C ILE A 152 -26.58 5.91 -5.11
N ILE A 153 -26.30 5.85 -3.82
CA ILE A 153 -27.34 5.73 -2.81
C ILE A 153 -27.64 7.15 -2.40
N THR A 154 -28.78 7.68 -2.83
CA THR A 154 -29.17 9.03 -2.44
C THR A 154 -29.55 9.05 -0.95
N TYR A 155 -28.65 9.63 -0.15
CA TYR A 155 -28.90 10.27 1.14
C TYR A 155 -28.06 11.55 1.14
N GLY A 156 -28.63 12.63 0.61
CA GLY A 156 -27.83 13.76 0.11
C GLY A 156 -26.97 13.37 -1.10
N GLU A 157 -26.31 14.35 -1.73
CA GLU A 157 -25.59 14.16 -3.00
C GLU A 157 -24.23 13.43 -2.87
N LYS A 158 -23.77 13.10 -1.65
CA LYS A 158 -22.36 12.80 -1.36
C LYS A 158 -22.03 11.33 -1.07
N ASP A 159 -22.96 10.51 -0.60
CA ASP A 159 -22.68 9.12 -0.17
C ASP A 159 -22.86 8.09 -1.30
N LYS A 160 -21.84 7.27 -1.57
CA LYS A 160 -21.82 6.35 -2.73
C LYS A 160 -21.16 5.01 -2.39
N VAL A 161 -21.70 3.91 -2.92
CA VAL A 161 -21.11 2.56 -2.79
C VAL A 161 -20.79 1.94 -4.15
N LEU A 162 -19.88 0.97 -4.12
CA LEU A 162 -19.56 0.12 -5.26
C LEU A 162 -20.11 -1.27 -5.02
N VAL A 163 -20.78 -1.81 -6.04
CA VAL A 163 -21.23 -3.19 -6.08
C VAL A 163 -20.30 -3.95 -7.00
N HIS A 164 -19.77 -5.05 -6.48
CA HIS A 164 -18.85 -5.95 -7.18
C HIS A 164 -19.57 -7.28 -7.38
N ASN A 165 -19.51 -7.82 -8.60
CA ASN A 165 -19.88 -9.21 -8.89
C ASN A 165 -18.60 -9.99 -9.16
N TYR A 166 -18.29 -10.96 -8.30
CA TYR A 166 -17.08 -11.77 -8.39
C TYR A 166 -17.42 -13.23 -8.10
N GLN A 167 -17.03 -14.13 -9.01
CA GLN A 167 -17.29 -15.58 -8.93
C GLN A 167 -18.77 -15.97 -8.64
N GLY A 168 -19.72 -15.15 -9.10
CA GLY A 168 -21.16 -15.39 -8.93
C GLY A 168 -21.74 -14.90 -7.60
N ASP A 169 -20.90 -14.35 -6.71
CA ASP A 169 -21.31 -13.67 -5.49
C ASP A 169 -21.20 -12.14 -5.64
N TYR A 170 -21.92 -11.43 -4.77
CA TYR A 170 -21.95 -9.97 -4.75
C TYR A 170 -21.27 -9.43 -3.50
N TYR A 171 -20.61 -8.29 -3.63
CA TYR A 171 -19.96 -7.59 -2.54
C TYR A 171 -20.23 -6.09 -2.66
N VAL A 172 -20.31 -5.39 -1.52
CA VAL A 172 -20.60 -3.95 -1.50
C VAL A 172 -19.59 -3.24 -0.61
N THR A 173 -18.92 -2.24 -1.16
CA THR A 173 -17.91 -1.43 -0.46
C THR A 173 -18.17 0.06 -0.60
N GLY A 174 -17.48 0.89 0.19
CA GLY A 174 -17.37 2.33 -0.06
C GLY A 174 -16.78 2.62 -1.44
N SER A 175 -17.09 3.80 -2.00
CA SER A 175 -16.64 4.20 -3.35
C SER A 175 -15.34 5.00 -3.39
N PHE A 176 -14.78 5.39 -2.25
CA PHE A 176 -13.62 6.28 -2.21
C PHE A 176 -12.42 5.58 -1.59
N CYS A 177 -11.24 5.83 -2.16
CA CYS A 177 -9.99 5.33 -1.63
C CYS A 177 -9.72 5.96 -0.25
N SER A 178 -9.31 5.16 0.72
CA SER A 178 -9.01 5.63 2.08
C SER A 178 -7.66 6.35 2.23
N TYR A 179 -6.87 6.42 1.14
CA TYR A 179 -5.60 7.14 1.06
C TYR A 179 -5.78 8.56 0.50
N ASP A 180 -6.25 8.70 -0.73
CA ASP A 180 -6.35 9.98 -1.46
C ASP A 180 -7.78 10.41 -1.78
N GLY A 181 -8.79 9.67 -1.32
CA GLY A 181 -10.20 9.96 -1.59
C GLY A 181 -10.63 9.73 -3.05
N ALA A 182 -9.79 9.14 -3.90
CA ALA A 182 -10.12 8.94 -5.30
C ALA A 182 -11.34 8.02 -5.50
N ASP A 183 -12.15 8.31 -6.52
CA ASP A 183 -13.34 7.52 -6.88
C ASP A 183 -12.92 6.14 -7.43
N MET A 184 -13.11 5.10 -6.62
CA MET A 184 -12.70 3.72 -6.91
C MET A 184 -13.46 3.08 -8.08
N ARG A 185 -14.54 3.71 -8.60
CA ARG A 185 -15.13 3.32 -9.90
C ARG A 185 -14.09 3.40 -11.03
N ASN A 186 -13.14 4.33 -10.91
CA ASN A 186 -12.07 4.51 -11.88
C ASN A 186 -10.93 3.50 -11.69
N GLY A 187 -10.97 2.66 -10.65
CA GLY A 187 -10.01 1.58 -10.40
C GLY A 187 -10.17 0.37 -11.30
N CYS A 188 -9.60 -0.76 -10.85
CA CYS A 188 -9.70 -2.09 -11.46
C CYS A 188 -9.95 -3.16 -10.39
N LEU A 189 -10.69 -4.22 -10.73
CA LEU A 189 -10.89 -5.39 -9.89
C LEU A 189 -10.03 -6.55 -10.44
N PHE A 190 -9.06 -7.03 -9.67
CA PHE A 190 -8.21 -8.17 -9.99
C PHE A 190 -8.48 -9.30 -8.99
N GLY A 191 -9.20 -10.35 -9.39
CA GLY A 191 -9.70 -11.33 -8.42
C GLY A 191 -10.68 -10.66 -7.44
N ASN A 192 -10.47 -10.84 -6.13
CA ASN A 192 -11.21 -10.13 -5.08
C ASN A 192 -10.52 -8.83 -4.61
N LYS A 193 -9.52 -8.34 -5.35
CA LYS A 193 -8.73 -7.15 -5.01
C LYS A 193 -9.16 -5.93 -5.85
N LEU A 194 -9.77 -4.95 -5.20
CA LEU A 194 -10.14 -3.66 -5.79
C LEU A 194 -8.97 -2.67 -5.68
N THR A 195 -8.37 -2.28 -6.81
CA THR A 195 -7.19 -1.42 -6.89
C THR A 195 -7.53 -0.01 -7.38
N CYS A 196 -7.07 1.01 -6.65
CA CYS A 196 -7.24 2.42 -6.94
C CYS A 196 -6.40 2.84 -8.15
N SER A 197 -7.00 3.55 -9.10
CA SER A 197 -6.28 4.08 -10.26
C SER A 197 -5.39 5.28 -9.95
N SER A 198 -5.62 5.99 -8.85
CA SER A 198 -4.93 7.24 -8.51
C SER A 198 -3.65 7.01 -7.69
N CYS A 199 -3.66 6.05 -6.77
CA CYS A 199 -2.54 5.78 -5.87
C CYS A 199 -2.06 4.32 -5.88
N GLY A 200 -2.79 3.40 -6.52
CA GLY A 200 -2.45 1.98 -6.54
C GLY A 200 -2.83 1.18 -5.29
N SER A 201 -3.40 1.82 -4.26
CA SER A 201 -3.92 1.12 -3.08
C SER A 201 -4.93 0.05 -3.45
N ALA A 202 -4.85 -1.10 -2.80
CA ALA A 202 -5.74 -2.21 -3.10
C ALA A 202 -6.46 -2.69 -1.85
N PHE A 203 -7.71 -3.12 -2.02
CA PHE A 203 -8.62 -3.48 -0.95
C PHE A 203 -9.29 -4.82 -1.26
N ASN A 204 -9.51 -5.63 -0.23
CA ASN A 204 -10.32 -6.83 -0.34
C ASN A 204 -11.81 -6.44 -0.44
N ILE A 205 -12.52 -6.86 -1.50
CA ILE A 205 -13.93 -6.49 -1.69
C ILE A 205 -14.88 -7.13 -0.66
N GLU A 206 -14.47 -8.21 -0.01
CA GLU A 206 -15.29 -8.97 0.95
C GLU A 206 -15.30 -8.30 2.33
N SER A 207 -14.14 -7.83 2.77
CA SER A 207 -13.94 -7.23 4.10
C SER A 207 -13.77 -5.71 4.08
N GLY A 208 -13.39 -5.14 2.93
CA GLY A 208 -12.93 -3.76 2.83
C GLY A 208 -11.51 -3.54 3.37
N SER A 209 -10.83 -4.60 3.81
CA SER A 209 -9.48 -4.52 4.36
C SER A 209 -8.47 -4.00 3.35
N VAL A 210 -7.49 -3.22 3.81
CA VAL A 210 -6.34 -2.87 2.97
C VAL A 210 -5.48 -4.09 2.69
N GLU A 211 -5.12 -4.25 1.43
CA GLU A 211 -4.30 -5.34 0.93
C GLU A 211 -2.96 -4.89 0.38
N ASN A 212 -2.90 -3.65 -0.10
CA ASN A 212 -1.71 -3.04 -0.68
C ASN A 212 -1.73 -1.53 -0.41
N GLY A 213 -0.57 -0.97 -0.10
CA GLY A 213 -0.40 0.45 0.17
C GLY A 213 -0.62 1.32 -1.08
N PRO A 214 -0.54 2.65 -0.94
CA PRO A 214 -0.17 3.40 0.27
C PRO A 214 -1.28 3.53 1.34
N ALA A 215 -2.49 3.04 1.11
CA ALA A 215 -3.53 3.03 2.15
C ALA A 215 -3.09 2.24 3.39
N VAL A 216 -3.55 2.70 4.56
CA VAL A 216 -3.42 1.97 5.85
C VAL A 216 -4.75 1.86 6.61
N ARG A 217 -5.79 2.55 6.11
CA ARG A 217 -7.16 2.50 6.63
C ARG A 217 -8.02 1.66 5.70
N ASN A 218 -8.86 0.81 6.26
CA ASN A 218 -9.80 0.00 5.48
C ASN A 218 -10.83 0.90 4.77
N ILE A 219 -11.40 0.44 3.67
CA ILE A 219 -12.65 0.99 3.14
C ILE A 219 -13.83 0.30 3.82
N SER A 220 -14.99 0.93 3.87
CA SER A 220 -16.18 0.28 4.42
C SER A 220 -16.62 -0.88 3.52
N ALA A 221 -17.02 -1.99 4.15
CA ALA A 221 -17.71 -3.10 3.49
C ALA A 221 -19.08 -3.30 4.14
N PHE A 222 -20.08 -3.61 3.32
CA PHE A 222 -21.49 -3.63 3.73
C PHE A 222 -22.10 -5.02 3.57
N PRO A 223 -22.95 -5.47 4.53
CA PRO A 223 -23.69 -6.71 4.41
C PRO A 223 -24.63 -6.67 3.22
N ILE A 224 -24.78 -7.82 2.57
CA ILE A 224 -25.78 -8.02 1.53
C ILE A 224 -26.76 -9.15 1.87
N ASP A 225 -27.96 -9.04 1.34
CA ASP A 225 -28.96 -10.10 1.28
C ASP A 225 -29.42 -10.27 -0.18
N ILE A 226 -29.51 -11.51 -0.64
CA ILE A 226 -29.86 -11.83 -2.02
C ILE A 226 -31.15 -12.64 -2.02
N ASN A 227 -32.21 -12.08 -2.59
CA ASN A 227 -33.41 -12.83 -2.89
C ASN A 227 -33.23 -13.57 -4.22
N ARG A 228 -32.78 -14.83 -4.15
CA ARG A 228 -32.56 -15.68 -5.34
C ARG A 228 -33.82 -16.08 -6.09
N LYS A 229 -35.02 -15.83 -5.55
CA LYS A 229 -36.29 -16.07 -6.28
C LYS A 229 -36.63 -14.91 -7.22
N THR A 230 -36.29 -13.69 -6.82
CA THR A 230 -36.58 -12.47 -7.58
C THR A 230 -35.33 -11.86 -8.24
N ASP A 231 -34.17 -12.48 -8.02
CA ASP A 231 -32.85 -11.94 -8.39
C ASP A 231 -32.60 -10.51 -7.86
N GLU A 232 -33.23 -10.16 -6.75
CA GLU A 232 -33.07 -8.86 -6.10
C GLU A 232 -31.93 -8.91 -5.08
N LEU A 233 -30.92 -8.08 -5.29
CA LEU A 233 -29.86 -7.85 -4.33
C LEU A 233 -30.28 -6.71 -3.39
N SER A 234 -30.00 -6.84 -2.11
CA SER A 234 -30.17 -5.80 -1.11
C SER A 234 -28.89 -5.61 -0.33
N CYS A 235 -28.51 -4.37 0.00
CA CYS A 235 -27.41 -4.09 0.92
C CYS A 235 -27.89 -3.29 2.14
N PHE A 236 -27.23 -3.49 3.28
CA PHE A 236 -27.54 -2.80 4.54
C PHE A 236 -26.46 -1.76 4.83
N ILE A 237 -26.83 -0.49 4.90
CA ILE A 237 -25.90 0.62 5.06
C ILE A 237 -26.34 1.47 6.26
N PRO A 238 -25.42 2.01 7.08
CA PRO A 238 -25.79 2.85 8.23
C PRO A 238 -26.74 4.00 7.85
N TYR A 239 -27.68 4.36 8.74
CA TYR A 239 -28.44 5.61 8.59
C TYR A 239 -27.52 6.82 8.76
N GLY A 240 -27.69 7.83 7.91
CA GLY A 240 -26.84 9.03 7.88
C GLY A 240 -25.74 8.90 6.82
N SER A 241 -24.55 9.45 7.12
CA SER A 241 -23.41 9.41 6.21
C SER A 241 -22.68 8.09 6.22
N ILE A 242 -22.19 7.63 5.07
CA ILE A 242 -21.32 6.47 4.99
C ILE A 242 -20.01 6.79 5.73
N PRO A 243 -19.57 5.95 6.70
CA PRO A 243 -18.26 6.12 7.29
C PRO A 243 -17.19 6.16 6.19
N PRO A 244 -16.26 7.12 6.20
CA PRO A 244 -15.25 7.23 5.16
C PRO A 244 -14.26 6.04 5.20
N TYR A 245 -14.14 5.38 6.35
CA TYR A 245 -13.20 4.28 6.58
C TYR A 245 -13.89 3.08 7.22
N GLY A 246 -13.42 1.88 6.88
CA GLY A 246 -13.78 0.64 7.56
C GLY A 246 -13.06 0.52 8.92
N LYS A 247 -13.60 -0.33 9.80
CA LYS A 247 -12.92 -0.63 11.08
C LYS A 247 -11.65 -1.45 10.81
N SER A 248 -10.57 -1.08 11.48
CA SER A 248 -9.34 -1.89 11.54
C SER A 248 -9.33 -2.73 12.81
N LYS A 249 -8.78 -3.95 12.73
CA LYS A 249 -8.46 -4.73 13.92
C LYS A 249 -7.24 -4.10 14.59
N ILE A 250 -7.42 -3.60 15.81
CA ILE A 250 -6.34 -3.10 16.64
C ILE A 250 -6.25 -4.03 17.85
N ALA A 251 -5.08 -4.59 18.09
CA ALA A 251 -4.80 -5.40 19.26
C ALA A 251 -4.73 -4.48 20.48
N GLU A 252 -5.55 -4.78 21.48
CA GLU A 252 -5.48 -4.10 22.77
C GLU A 252 -4.12 -4.35 23.41
N LYS A 253 -3.60 -3.31 24.07
CA LYS A 253 -2.35 -3.38 24.80
C LYS A 253 -2.49 -4.38 25.95
N ASP A 254 -1.50 -5.27 26.08
CA ASP A 254 -1.35 -6.13 27.25
C ASP A 254 -0.35 -5.48 28.20
N ASP A 255 -0.84 -4.93 29.31
CA ASP A 255 -0.02 -4.26 30.32
C ASP A 255 0.97 -5.22 31.03
N ASN A 256 0.81 -6.54 30.87
CA ASN A 256 1.76 -7.52 31.39
C ASN A 256 2.87 -7.86 30.40
N SER A 257 2.77 -7.40 29.15
CA SER A 257 3.80 -7.66 28.14
C SER A 257 5.08 -6.90 28.47
N THR A 258 6.19 -7.62 28.49
CA THR A 258 7.53 -7.04 28.66
C THR A 258 8.19 -6.69 27.33
N GLU A 259 7.56 -7.01 26.20
CA GLU A 259 8.09 -6.68 24.88
C GLU A 259 7.88 -5.21 24.55
N ARG A 260 8.96 -4.55 24.15
CA ARG A 260 8.95 -3.14 23.74
C ARG A 260 9.54 -3.00 22.35
N PHE A 261 8.74 -2.55 21.39
CA PHE A 261 9.22 -2.25 20.05
C PHE A 261 9.39 -0.75 19.91
N VAL A 262 10.51 -0.33 19.32
CA VAL A 262 10.82 1.09 19.07
C VAL A 262 10.82 1.34 17.56
N ILE A 263 10.16 2.42 17.14
CA ILE A 263 10.20 2.93 15.77
C ILE A 263 10.87 4.30 15.82
N VAL A 264 12.00 4.43 15.12
CA VAL A 264 12.76 5.67 15.00
C VAL A 264 12.27 6.41 13.77
N GLY A 265 11.50 7.47 13.98
CA GLY A 265 10.87 8.30 12.97
C GLY A 265 9.36 8.09 12.86
N ASP A 266 8.69 9.07 12.27
CA ASP A 266 7.23 9.16 12.08
C ASP A 266 6.86 9.35 10.60
N THR A 267 7.59 8.68 9.71
CA THR A 267 7.39 8.71 8.25
C THR A 267 6.25 7.79 7.79
N LEU A 268 5.99 7.73 6.48
CA LEU A 268 5.02 6.78 5.93
C LEU A 268 5.45 5.32 6.12
N ALA A 269 6.76 5.05 6.23
CA ALA A 269 7.24 3.73 6.64
C ALA A 269 6.85 3.39 8.08
N SER A 270 6.98 4.34 9.01
CA SER A 270 6.49 4.18 10.37
C SER A 270 4.97 3.92 10.40
N LEU A 271 4.21 4.61 9.56
CA LEU A 271 2.77 4.41 9.43
C LEU A 271 2.41 2.97 9.05
N GLY A 272 3.10 2.44 8.04
CA GLY A 272 2.96 1.05 7.61
C GLY A 272 3.31 0.05 8.71
N ALA A 273 4.43 0.28 9.41
CA ALA A 273 4.89 -0.57 10.49
C ALA A 273 3.90 -0.60 11.67
N ILE A 274 3.39 0.55 12.09
CA ILE A 274 2.37 0.65 13.15
C ILE A 274 1.11 -0.12 12.74
N SER A 275 0.65 0.05 11.50
CA SER A 275 -0.51 -0.69 10.96
C SER A 275 -0.30 -2.21 11.01
N ALA A 276 0.89 -2.71 10.68
CA ALA A 276 1.22 -4.13 10.77
C ALA A 276 1.28 -4.64 12.22
N LEU A 277 2.03 -3.93 13.06
CA LEU A 277 2.28 -4.31 14.44
C LEU A 277 0.97 -4.33 15.22
N ARG A 278 0.20 -3.25 15.17
CA ARG A 278 -1.02 -3.12 15.97
C ARG A 278 -2.17 -4.00 15.50
N ALA A 279 -2.03 -4.76 14.41
CA ALA A 279 -2.99 -5.81 14.11
C ALA A 279 -2.97 -6.97 15.13
N ASN A 280 -1.81 -7.29 15.73
CA ASN A 280 -1.65 -8.42 16.66
C ASN A 280 -0.64 -8.23 17.81
N PHE A 281 0.30 -7.29 17.70
CA PHE A 281 1.30 -7.02 18.74
C PHE A 281 0.68 -6.22 19.88
N GLN A 282 0.65 -6.82 21.06
CA GLN A 282 0.05 -6.26 22.28
C GLN A 282 1.06 -5.57 23.21
N GLY A 283 2.37 -5.70 22.94
CA GLY A 283 3.42 -5.08 23.75
C GLY A 283 3.52 -3.56 23.56
N GLU A 284 4.46 -2.96 24.25
CA GLU A 284 4.70 -1.52 24.19
C GLU A 284 5.27 -1.13 22.83
N LEU A 285 4.69 -0.12 22.18
CA LEU A 285 5.19 0.45 20.93
C LEU A 285 5.53 1.92 21.18
N ILE A 286 6.81 2.26 21.00
CA ILE A 286 7.33 3.60 21.22
C ILE A 286 7.76 4.18 19.87
N VAL A 287 7.26 5.37 19.54
CA VAL A 287 7.68 6.14 18.37
C VAL A 287 8.58 7.28 18.84
N ILE A 288 9.80 7.34 18.29
CA ILE A 288 10.69 8.48 18.44
C ILE A 288 10.44 9.40 17.24
N PRO A 289 9.79 10.56 17.42
CA PRO A 289 9.39 11.41 16.30
C PRO A 289 10.59 12.09 15.64
N ASN A 290 10.46 12.45 14.35
CA ASN A 290 11.47 13.29 13.70
C ASN A 290 11.51 14.70 14.31
N THR A 291 10.35 15.24 14.75
CA THR A 291 10.26 16.54 15.43
C THR A 291 9.17 16.53 16.51
N PHE A 292 9.36 17.28 17.60
CA PHE A 292 8.37 17.36 18.69
C PHE A 292 7.12 18.17 18.38
N GLU A 293 7.23 19.18 17.51
CA GLU A 293 6.16 20.17 17.36
C GLU A 293 4.83 19.53 16.96
N LYS A 294 4.86 18.55 16.04
CA LYS A 294 3.75 17.65 15.70
C LYS A 294 4.29 16.37 15.08
N PRO A 295 4.28 15.21 15.77
CA PRO A 295 4.59 13.94 15.13
C PRO A 295 3.65 13.72 13.94
N GLY A 296 4.21 13.39 12.78
CA GLY A 296 3.53 13.66 11.53
C GLY A 296 3.81 12.69 10.39
N PHE A 297 2.79 11.91 10.03
CA PHE A 297 2.72 11.16 8.78
C PHE A 297 2.37 12.09 7.60
N VAL A 298 3.28 13.03 7.31
CA VAL A 298 3.08 14.12 6.35
C VAL A 298 2.83 13.58 4.95
N ASN A 299 1.84 14.16 4.28
CA ASN A 299 1.53 13.89 2.88
C ASN A 299 2.42 14.73 1.95
N THR A 300 3.68 14.34 1.82
CA THR A 300 4.67 15.05 1.00
C THR A 300 4.25 15.18 -0.46
N LYS A 301 3.49 14.21 -0.98
CA LYS A 301 2.92 14.27 -2.33
C LYS A 301 1.92 15.42 -2.46
N ALA A 302 0.95 15.56 -1.54
CA ALA A 302 -0.01 16.66 -1.57
C ALA A 302 0.66 18.03 -1.45
N LEU A 303 1.71 18.15 -0.60
CA LEU A 303 2.50 19.38 -0.50
C LEU A 303 3.11 19.78 -1.86
N ARG A 304 3.57 18.81 -2.65
CA ARG A 304 4.19 19.07 -3.96
C ARG A 304 3.17 19.31 -5.06
N GLU A 305 2.06 18.58 -5.07
CA GLU A 305 1.01 18.71 -6.09
C GLU A 305 0.15 19.97 -5.94
N ASN A 306 0.05 20.51 -4.72
CA ASN A 306 -0.74 21.71 -4.45
C ASN A 306 0.00 22.66 -3.50
N LEU A 307 0.51 23.75 -4.06
CA LEU A 307 1.17 24.81 -3.28
C LEU A 307 0.19 25.86 -2.72
N ASN A 308 -1.12 25.71 -2.90
CA ASN A 308 -2.11 26.50 -2.13
C ASN A 308 -2.13 26.05 -0.67
N PRO A 309 -2.61 26.90 0.27
CA PRO A 309 -2.71 26.51 1.68
C PRO A 309 -3.58 25.26 1.82
N LEU A 310 -3.02 24.24 2.44
CA LEU A 310 -3.68 22.94 2.60
C LEU A 310 -4.35 22.86 3.98
N GLY A 311 -5.52 22.20 4.04
CA GLY A 311 -6.13 21.84 5.31
C GLY A 311 -5.36 20.72 6.00
N VAL A 312 -5.56 20.55 7.31
CA VAL A 312 -4.88 19.50 8.11
C VAL A 312 -5.05 18.10 7.50
N LYS A 313 -6.23 17.79 6.97
CA LYS A 313 -6.52 16.48 6.35
C LYS A 313 -5.76 16.21 5.05
N ASP A 314 -5.33 17.26 4.36
CA ASP A 314 -4.53 17.14 3.13
C ASP A 314 -3.03 17.14 3.45
N GLN A 315 -2.63 17.78 4.55
CA GLN A 315 -1.24 17.84 5.03
C GLN A 315 -0.74 16.51 5.62
N TYR A 316 -1.63 15.68 6.17
CA TYR A 316 -1.29 14.42 6.84
C TYR A 316 -2.12 13.26 6.29
N ILE A 317 -1.53 12.07 6.20
CA ILE A 317 -2.23 10.86 5.71
C ILE A 317 -3.28 10.35 6.70
N VAL A 318 -3.03 10.54 8.01
CA VAL A 318 -3.92 10.11 9.09
C VAL A 318 -4.23 11.25 10.03
N ASP A 319 -5.30 11.08 10.81
CA ASP A 319 -5.75 12.08 11.77
C ASP A 319 -4.74 12.24 12.94
N PRO A 320 -4.68 13.42 13.61
CA PRO A 320 -3.71 13.69 14.66
C PRO A 320 -3.70 12.71 15.84
N ASP A 321 -4.84 12.07 16.11
CA ASP A 321 -5.01 11.09 17.19
C ASP A 321 -4.65 9.64 16.77
N PHE A 322 -4.06 9.44 15.58
CA PHE A 322 -3.74 8.12 15.06
C PHE A 322 -2.83 7.31 16.01
N LEU A 323 -1.79 7.92 16.56
CA LEU A 323 -0.86 7.25 17.47
C LEU A 323 -1.56 6.80 18.75
N GLU A 324 -2.41 7.67 19.32
CA GLU A 324 -3.22 7.37 20.51
C GLU A 324 -4.20 6.22 20.24
N LYS A 325 -4.96 6.29 19.14
CA LYS A 325 -5.90 5.24 18.72
C LYS A 325 -5.23 3.88 18.46
N ASN A 326 -3.92 3.88 18.20
CA ASN A 326 -3.11 2.68 18.00
C ASN A 326 -2.25 2.34 19.22
N TYR A 327 -2.54 2.87 20.41
CA TYR A 327 -1.82 2.60 21.65
C TYR A 327 -0.29 2.76 21.51
N CYS A 328 0.15 3.81 20.81
CA CYS A 328 1.56 4.14 20.63
C CYS A 328 1.99 5.22 21.62
N ASN A 329 3.11 5.00 22.30
CA ASN A 329 3.74 6.02 23.14
C ASN A 329 4.70 6.86 22.28
N ILE A 330 4.69 8.17 22.47
CA ILE A 330 5.65 9.08 21.82
C ILE A 330 6.80 9.31 22.81
N ASN A 331 8.04 9.18 22.34
CA ASN A 331 9.22 9.47 23.15
C ASN A 331 9.45 10.99 23.26
N ASN A 332 10.04 11.42 24.38
CA ASN A 332 10.40 12.82 24.62
C ASN A 332 11.75 13.21 23.99
N HIS A 333 12.34 12.35 23.15
CA HIS A 333 13.50 12.62 22.31
C HIS A 333 13.09 12.66 20.84
N SER A 334 13.78 13.48 20.05
CA SER A 334 13.73 13.46 18.59
C SER A 334 14.67 12.37 18.04
N VAL A 335 14.56 12.05 16.75
CA VAL A 335 15.50 11.13 16.11
C VAL A 335 16.94 11.67 16.10
N GLU A 336 17.12 12.99 16.09
CA GLU A 336 18.45 13.64 16.05
C GLU A 336 19.17 13.56 17.41
N ASP A 337 18.41 13.42 18.50
CA ASP A 337 18.93 13.30 19.86
C ASP A 337 19.59 11.92 20.10
N ILE A 338 19.39 10.95 19.20
CA ILE A 338 19.97 9.61 19.31
C ILE A 338 21.47 9.70 18.99
N VAL A 339 22.30 9.36 19.97
CA VAL A 339 23.77 9.31 19.80
C VAL A 339 24.31 7.89 19.67
N LYS A 340 23.52 6.87 20.00
CA LYS A 340 23.98 5.48 20.00
C LYS A 340 22.84 4.46 19.85
N ILE A 341 23.09 3.43 19.05
CA ILE A 341 22.23 2.26 18.86
C ILE A 341 23.07 1.00 19.14
N ASP A 342 22.81 0.37 20.28
CA ASP A 342 23.42 -0.88 20.69
C ASP A 342 22.46 -2.05 20.39
N SER A 343 22.57 -2.65 19.20
CA SER A 343 21.75 -3.81 18.87
C SER A 343 22.10 -5.02 19.75
N ALA A 344 23.35 -5.19 20.18
CA ALA A 344 23.73 -6.32 21.02
C ALA A 344 23.10 -6.24 22.41
N ASN A 345 23.15 -5.05 23.04
CA ASN A 345 22.58 -4.80 24.35
C ASN A 345 21.13 -4.28 24.30
N LYS A 346 20.54 -4.17 23.11
CA LYS A 346 19.13 -3.79 22.93
C LYS A 346 18.80 -2.42 23.54
N LEU A 347 19.67 -1.44 23.30
CA LEU A 347 19.66 -0.15 23.98
C LEU A 347 19.87 1.01 22.98
N LEU A 348 19.04 2.04 23.09
CA LEU A 348 19.27 3.36 22.49
C LEU A 348 19.82 4.30 23.57
N SER A 349 20.74 5.19 23.19
CA SER A 349 21.26 6.25 24.05
C SER A 349 21.04 7.61 23.39
N PHE A 350 20.68 8.60 24.21
CA PHE A 350 20.42 9.96 23.80
C PHE A 350 21.56 10.90 24.24
N ASP A 351 21.61 12.09 23.66
CA ASP A 351 22.64 13.11 23.92
C ASP A 351 22.61 13.65 25.36
N ASP A 352 21.45 13.64 26.01
CA ASP A 352 21.24 13.96 27.43
C ASP A 352 21.77 12.88 28.39
N GLY A 353 22.26 11.76 27.87
CA GLY A 353 22.76 10.61 28.62
C GLY A 353 21.68 9.61 29.06
N SER A 354 20.40 9.90 28.79
CA SER A 354 19.31 8.97 29.04
C SER A 354 19.35 7.79 28.05
N THR A 355 18.63 6.71 28.36
CA THR A 355 18.64 5.49 27.54
C THR A 355 17.27 4.84 27.43
N LEU A 356 17.05 4.11 26.34
CA LEU A 356 15.82 3.37 26.08
C LEU A 356 16.12 1.93 25.65
N LYS A 357 15.74 0.96 26.48
CA LYS A 357 15.80 -0.47 26.12
C LYS A 357 14.73 -0.83 25.08
N PHE A 358 15.00 -1.80 24.22
CA PHE A 358 14.03 -2.30 23.22
C PHE A 358 14.17 -3.81 22.97
N SER A 359 13.09 -4.50 22.66
CA SER A 359 13.13 -5.87 22.13
C SER A 359 13.49 -5.89 20.66
N LYS A 360 12.90 -4.98 19.87
CA LYS A 360 13.14 -4.77 18.43
C LYS A 360 13.12 -3.27 18.12
N CYS A 361 13.95 -2.82 17.19
CA CYS A 361 14.05 -1.43 16.74
C CYS A 361 13.91 -1.35 15.22
N LEU A 362 13.08 -0.44 14.73
CA LEU A 362 12.93 -0.11 13.32
C LEU A 362 13.45 1.31 13.05
N LEU A 363 14.41 1.43 12.13
CA LEU A 363 14.87 2.69 11.57
C LEU A 363 13.94 3.10 10.42
N ALA A 364 13.16 4.16 10.63
CA ALA A 364 12.20 4.70 9.67
C ALA A 364 12.21 6.25 9.69
N CYS A 365 13.36 6.85 9.97
CA CYS A 365 13.55 8.30 10.09
C CYS A 365 13.43 9.03 8.74
N GLY A 366 13.54 8.30 7.63
CA GLY A 366 13.49 8.88 6.29
C GLY A 366 14.79 9.58 5.92
N SER A 367 14.72 10.55 5.01
CA SER A 367 15.93 11.17 4.46
C SER A 367 15.66 12.62 4.07
N HIS A 368 16.71 13.45 4.19
CA HIS A 368 16.70 14.78 3.62
C HIS A 368 16.73 14.71 2.10
N LYS A 369 16.31 15.78 1.44
CA LYS A 369 16.56 15.94 0.01
C LYS A 369 18.02 16.30 -0.22
N LEU A 370 18.51 15.98 -1.42
CA LEU A 370 19.74 16.59 -1.90
C LEU A 370 19.52 18.10 -2.02
N LYS A 371 20.48 18.85 -1.51
CA LYS A 371 20.42 20.30 -1.40
C LYS A 371 21.63 20.92 -2.05
N GLU A 372 21.39 21.99 -2.81
CA GLU A 372 22.41 22.84 -3.39
C GLU A 372 22.00 24.30 -3.14
N PHE A 373 23.00 25.17 -3.00
CA PHE A 373 22.81 26.62 -2.84
C PHE A 373 22.08 27.05 -1.54
N GLU A 374 22.11 26.21 -0.49
CA GLU A 374 21.42 26.48 0.78
C GLU A 374 21.93 27.69 1.55
N GLN A 375 23.14 28.17 1.21
CA GLN A 375 23.69 29.38 1.80
C GLN A 375 22.91 30.65 1.44
N TYR A 376 21.99 30.60 0.46
CA TYR A 376 21.24 31.76 0.01
C TYR A 376 19.79 31.77 0.53
N GLU A 377 19.31 32.92 0.98
CA GLU A 377 18.00 33.07 1.62
C GLU A 377 16.79 32.89 0.69
N ASN A 378 16.96 33.15 -0.62
CA ASN A 378 15.92 32.97 -1.64
C ASN A 378 15.99 31.60 -2.34
N VAL A 379 16.75 30.66 -1.79
CA VAL A 379 16.79 29.26 -2.22
C VAL A 379 15.96 28.42 -1.25
N TYR A 380 15.05 27.63 -1.79
CA TYR A 380 14.09 26.83 -1.03
C TYR A 380 14.18 25.35 -1.42
N SER A 381 13.89 24.46 -0.47
CA SER A 381 13.62 23.04 -0.72
C SER A 381 12.29 22.70 -0.06
N LEU A 382 11.53 21.76 -0.62
CA LEU A 382 10.22 21.36 -0.09
C LEU A 382 10.35 20.04 0.68
N GLU A 383 10.66 20.08 1.98
CA GLU A 383 10.75 18.85 2.81
C GLU A 383 9.54 18.68 3.73
N ASN A 384 8.99 19.79 4.23
CA ASN A 384 7.94 19.76 5.25
C ASN A 384 6.89 20.87 5.04
N ILE A 385 5.92 20.92 5.96
CA ILE A 385 4.80 21.87 5.92
C ILE A 385 5.28 23.33 6.11
N LYS A 386 6.36 23.57 6.88
CA LYS A 386 6.92 24.92 7.05
C LYS A 386 7.53 25.40 5.73
N ASP A 387 8.24 24.54 5.03
CA ASP A 387 8.82 24.86 3.71
C ASP A 387 7.75 25.12 2.66
N HIS A 388 6.68 24.33 2.67
CA HIS A 388 5.49 24.57 1.83
C HIS A 388 4.95 25.99 2.03
N ALA A 389 4.76 26.42 3.28
CA ALA A 389 4.29 27.77 3.60
C ALA A 389 5.29 28.87 3.17
N LYS A 390 6.60 28.63 3.32
CA LYS A 390 7.65 29.56 2.85
C LYS A 390 7.60 29.72 1.33
N ILE A 391 7.56 28.61 0.59
CA ILE A 391 7.48 28.57 -0.88
C ILE A 391 6.22 29.28 -1.36
N HIS A 392 5.07 28.95 -0.79
CA HIS A 392 3.79 29.59 -1.10
C HIS A 392 3.86 31.12 -1.01
N ASN A 393 4.45 31.65 0.07
CA ASN A 393 4.54 33.09 0.29
C ASN A 393 5.61 33.75 -0.59
N ALA A 394 6.70 33.06 -0.91
CA ALA A 394 7.75 33.57 -1.80
C ALA A 394 7.25 33.70 -3.25
N VAL A 395 6.48 32.72 -3.75
CA VAL A 395 5.88 32.77 -5.10
C VAL A 395 4.96 33.99 -5.29
N LYS A 396 4.27 34.43 -4.23
CA LYS A 396 3.44 35.66 -4.26
C LYS A 396 4.24 36.92 -4.55
N LYS A 397 5.55 36.94 -4.33
CA LYS A 397 6.41 38.12 -4.53
C LYS A 397 7.32 38.00 -5.75
N ALA A 398 7.65 36.78 -6.17
CA ALA A 398 8.54 36.53 -7.30
C ALA A 398 7.93 36.91 -8.66
N LYS A 399 8.81 37.26 -9.61
CA LYS A 399 8.55 37.38 -11.05
C LYS A 399 9.31 36.32 -11.85
N ILE A 400 10.53 35.97 -11.41
CA ILE A 400 11.36 34.90 -12.00
C ILE A 400 11.55 33.80 -10.95
N VAL A 401 10.95 32.64 -11.20
CA VAL A 401 11.07 31.46 -10.32
C VAL A 401 11.82 30.37 -11.07
N VAL A 402 12.96 29.97 -10.52
CA VAL A 402 13.74 28.83 -11.02
C VAL A 402 13.40 27.58 -10.23
N ILE A 403 13.07 26.50 -10.93
CA ILE A 403 12.93 25.15 -10.38
C ILE A 403 14.12 24.33 -10.85
N TYR A 404 14.97 23.92 -9.92
CA TYR A 404 16.25 23.29 -10.21
C TYR A 404 16.24 21.82 -9.82
N GLY A 405 16.30 20.94 -10.81
CA GLY A 405 16.26 19.50 -10.63
C GLY A 405 16.03 18.73 -11.93
N SER A 406 16.25 17.41 -11.89
CA SER A 406 16.30 16.55 -13.08
C SER A 406 15.39 15.32 -13.01
N ASN A 407 14.52 15.23 -12.00
CA ASN A 407 13.63 14.08 -11.74
C ASN A 407 12.15 14.41 -12.03
N PHE A 408 11.26 13.41 -12.05
CA PHE A 408 9.82 13.61 -12.28
C PHE A 408 9.15 14.60 -11.31
N GLU A 409 9.55 14.54 -10.05
CA GLU A 409 9.08 15.40 -8.97
C GLU A 409 9.39 16.87 -9.27
N THR A 410 10.50 17.17 -9.96
CA THR A 410 10.86 18.52 -10.40
C THR A 410 9.84 19.07 -11.41
N TYR A 411 9.44 18.26 -12.40
CA TYR A 411 8.45 18.67 -13.41
C TYR A 411 7.06 18.89 -12.81
N GLU A 412 6.68 18.03 -11.87
CA GLU A 412 5.44 18.17 -11.11
C GLU A 412 5.46 19.45 -10.28
N LEU A 413 6.55 19.71 -9.55
CA LEU A 413 6.70 20.92 -8.74
C LEU A 413 6.64 22.20 -9.60
N ALA A 414 7.30 22.22 -10.76
CA ALA A 414 7.22 23.35 -11.70
C ALA A 414 5.78 23.58 -12.19
N SER A 415 5.04 22.49 -12.43
CA SER A 415 3.62 22.56 -12.79
C SER A 415 2.78 23.15 -11.65
N SER A 416 3.06 22.77 -10.41
CA SER A 416 2.38 23.30 -9.23
C SER A 416 2.68 24.78 -8.98
N VAL A 417 3.91 25.23 -9.20
CA VAL A 417 4.30 26.64 -9.09
C VAL A 417 3.56 27.49 -10.12
N ARG A 418 3.49 27.02 -11.38
CA ARG A 418 2.72 27.69 -12.43
C ARG A 418 1.23 27.77 -12.07
N LYS A 419 0.63 26.67 -11.64
CA LYS A 419 -0.78 26.65 -11.17
C LYS A 419 -1.03 27.62 -10.02
N LEU A 420 -0.11 27.71 -9.05
CA LEU A 420 -0.22 28.67 -7.95
C LEU A 420 -0.12 30.11 -8.46
N ALA A 421 0.82 30.41 -9.36
CA ALA A 421 0.95 31.73 -9.96
C ALA A 421 -0.31 32.12 -10.77
N ASP A 422 -0.92 31.19 -11.50
CA ASP A 422 -2.18 31.39 -12.21
C ASP A 422 -3.34 31.69 -11.25
N SER A 423 -3.40 31.00 -10.10
CA SER A 423 -4.41 31.26 -9.07
C SER A 423 -4.34 32.68 -8.49
N TYR A 424 -3.21 33.35 -8.64
CA TYR A 424 -2.99 34.76 -8.28
C TYR A 424 -3.07 35.72 -9.46
N GLY A 425 -3.42 35.25 -10.66
CA GLY A 425 -3.47 36.08 -11.87
C GLY A 425 -2.09 36.53 -12.38
N LYS A 426 -0.99 35.91 -11.94
CA LYS A 426 0.38 36.25 -12.35
C LYS A 426 0.80 35.56 -13.65
N THR A 427 0.11 35.87 -14.74
CA THR A 427 0.38 35.23 -16.05
C THR A 427 1.73 35.61 -16.65
N ASP A 428 2.36 36.69 -16.18
CA ASP A 428 3.65 37.22 -16.62
C ASP A 428 4.87 36.65 -15.85
N MET A 429 4.64 35.85 -14.80
CA MET A 429 5.72 35.18 -14.07
C MET A 429 6.48 34.19 -14.97
N ASP A 430 7.81 34.33 -15.07
CA ASP A 430 8.69 33.40 -15.76
C ASP A 430 9.05 32.24 -14.82
N VAL A 431 8.42 31.09 -15.05
CA VAL A 431 8.73 29.84 -14.35
C VAL A 431 9.71 29.04 -15.21
N ILE A 432 10.92 28.82 -14.69
CA ILE A 432 12.02 28.21 -15.44
C ILE A 432 12.40 26.89 -14.76
N LEU A 433 12.14 25.76 -15.40
CA LEU A 433 12.66 24.46 -15.00
C LEU A 433 14.06 24.28 -15.60
N ILE A 434 15.05 24.05 -14.74
CA ILE A 434 16.44 23.75 -15.12
C ILE A 434 16.75 22.31 -14.76
N GLU A 435 17.06 21.51 -15.77
CA GLU A 435 17.60 20.17 -15.59
C GLU A 435 19.10 20.29 -15.28
N SER A 436 19.45 20.04 -14.01
CA SER A 436 20.82 20.02 -13.45
C SER A 436 21.77 18.97 -14.05
N GLY A 437 21.40 18.36 -15.17
CA GLY A 437 22.11 17.32 -15.89
C GLY A 437 21.19 16.58 -16.86
N THR A 438 21.55 15.36 -17.24
CA THR A 438 20.66 14.51 -18.04
C THR A 438 19.43 14.14 -17.22
N SER A 439 18.24 14.60 -17.63
CA SER A 439 17.02 14.35 -16.87
C SER A 439 16.62 12.87 -16.83
N GLU A 440 15.99 12.45 -15.74
CA GLU A 440 15.42 11.12 -15.60
C GLU A 440 14.36 10.84 -16.68
N LEU A 441 13.61 11.87 -17.07
CA LEU A 441 12.69 11.78 -18.19
C LEU A 441 13.42 11.39 -19.49
N LEU A 442 14.53 12.05 -19.80
CA LEU A 442 15.35 11.69 -20.96
C LEU A 442 15.95 10.29 -20.81
N ARG A 443 16.52 9.97 -19.64
CA ARG A 443 17.09 8.66 -19.35
C ARG A 443 16.07 7.54 -19.42
N SER A 444 14.81 7.78 -19.07
CA SER A 444 13.79 6.73 -18.96
C SER A 444 12.85 6.68 -20.16
N PHE A 445 12.73 7.75 -20.94
CA PHE A 445 11.74 7.86 -22.02
C PHE A 445 12.33 8.20 -23.39
N GLY A 446 13.64 8.43 -23.46
CA GLY A 446 14.33 8.78 -24.68
C GLY A 446 14.00 10.19 -25.17
N GLU A 447 14.64 10.57 -26.27
CA GLU A 447 14.61 11.95 -26.74
C GLU A 447 13.23 12.44 -27.20
N GLU A 448 12.45 11.60 -27.88
CA GLU A 448 11.19 12.04 -28.46
C GLU A 448 10.15 12.37 -27.39
N ALA A 449 10.04 11.53 -26.36
CA ALA A 449 9.17 11.77 -25.23
C ALA A 449 9.66 12.98 -24.40
N HIS A 450 10.97 13.11 -24.18
CA HIS A 450 11.56 14.26 -23.51
C HIS A 450 11.24 15.58 -24.24
N LYS A 451 11.46 15.63 -25.57
CA LYS A 451 11.09 16.77 -26.42
C LYS A 451 9.61 17.09 -26.34
N THR A 452 8.76 16.06 -26.39
CA THR A 452 7.31 16.22 -26.32
C THR A 452 6.86 16.81 -24.98
N LEU A 453 7.30 16.27 -23.85
CA LEU A 453 6.90 16.78 -22.54
C LEU A 453 7.41 18.20 -22.31
N LYS A 454 8.63 18.53 -22.74
CA LYS A 454 9.14 19.90 -22.69
C LYS A 454 8.29 20.88 -23.49
N ALA A 455 7.84 20.49 -24.68
CA ALA A 455 6.93 21.33 -25.47
C ALA A 455 5.61 21.61 -24.71
N ILE A 456 5.11 20.63 -23.96
CA ILE A 456 3.90 20.77 -23.15
C ILE A 456 4.13 21.66 -21.93
N MET A 457 5.28 21.52 -21.26
CA MET A 457 5.69 22.45 -20.20
C MET A 457 5.68 23.89 -20.73
N HIS A 458 6.27 24.12 -21.90
CA HIS A 458 6.31 25.43 -22.55
C HIS A 458 4.91 25.96 -22.90
N ILE A 459 4.03 25.13 -23.46
CA ILE A 459 2.63 25.49 -23.74
C ILE A 459 1.89 25.91 -22.46
N ASN A 460 2.22 25.29 -21.32
CA ASN A 460 1.67 25.63 -20.02
C ASN A 460 2.41 26.78 -19.32
N GLY A 461 3.22 27.56 -20.05
CA GLY A 461 3.91 28.74 -19.49
C GLY A 461 5.09 28.41 -18.58
N ILE A 462 5.74 27.25 -18.79
CA ILE A 462 6.93 26.83 -18.07
C ILE A 462 8.08 26.67 -19.05
N ARG A 463 9.10 27.53 -18.93
CA ARG A 463 10.30 27.45 -19.75
C ARG A 463 11.20 26.34 -19.23
N THR A 464 11.75 25.53 -20.13
CA THR A 464 12.63 24.41 -19.75
C THR A 464 14.02 24.60 -20.32
N VAL A 465 15.05 24.43 -19.50
CA VAL A 465 16.46 24.48 -19.89
C VAL A 465 17.11 23.15 -19.53
N SER A 466 17.67 22.44 -20.51
CA SER A 466 18.13 21.06 -20.34
C SER A 466 19.64 20.94 -20.26
N ASP A 467 20.12 19.91 -19.55
CA ASP A 467 21.52 19.48 -19.52
C ASP A 467 22.46 20.64 -19.13
N MET A 468 22.08 21.38 -18.10
CA MET A 468 22.80 22.55 -17.61
C MET A 468 23.52 22.26 -16.31
N LYS A 469 24.78 22.69 -16.22
CA LYS A 469 25.54 22.75 -14.97
C LYS A 469 25.62 24.19 -14.48
N VAL A 470 25.48 24.40 -13.18
CA VAL A 470 25.75 25.70 -12.57
C VAL A 470 27.27 25.86 -12.42
N ILE A 471 27.84 26.87 -13.07
CA ILE A 471 29.30 27.13 -13.05
C ILE A 471 29.69 28.33 -12.21
N ALA A 472 28.75 29.20 -11.86
CA ALA A 472 28.98 30.30 -10.94
C ALA A 472 27.66 30.78 -10.31
N THR A 473 27.73 31.16 -9.04
CA THR A 473 26.64 31.81 -8.29
C THR A 473 27.20 33.04 -7.58
N ASN A 474 26.49 34.17 -7.59
CA ASN A 474 26.91 35.36 -6.86
C ASN A 474 25.74 36.05 -6.15
N SER A 475 26.07 36.73 -5.04
CA SER A 475 25.22 37.70 -4.36
C SER A 475 25.73 39.11 -4.60
N LYS A 476 24.82 40.09 -4.62
CA LYS A 476 25.17 41.50 -4.55
C LYS A 476 25.76 41.82 -3.17
N SER A 477 26.58 42.88 -3.11
CA SER A 477 27.16 43.34 -1.85
C SER A 477 26.06 43.61 -0.81
N GLY A 478 26.21 43.00 0.38
CA GLY A 478 25.23 43.11 1.48
C GLY A 478 23.95 42.29 1.32
N SER A 479 23.82 41.47 0.26
CA SER A 479 22.71 40.54 0.08
C SER A 479 23.12 39.12 0.43
N TYR A 480 22.19 38.38 1.04
CA TYR A 480 22.30 36.92 1.24
C TYR A 480 21.50 36.15 0.19
N ASN A 481 20.98 36.82 -0.85
CA ASN A 481 20.23 36.18 -1.92
C ASN A 481 21.16 35.69 -3.03
N LEU A 482 20.73 34.65 -3.73
CA LEU A 482 21.27 34.24 -5.00
C LEU A 482 20.79 35.23 -6.08
N ASP A 483 21.57 36.28 -6.31
CA ASP A 483 21.24 37.33 -7.29
C ASP A 483 21.55 36.92 -8.73
N THR A 484 22.58 36.09 -8.93
CA THR A 484 22.95 35.61 -10.26
C THR A 484 23.33 34.14 -10.23
N MET A 485 22.84 33.38 -11.21
CA MET A 485 23.23 32.00 -11.49
C MET A 485 23.68 31.88 -12.94
N THR A 486 24.89 31.36 -13.14
CA THR A 486 25.47 31.11 -14.46
C THR A 486 25.39 29.64 -14.79
N LEU A 487 24.67 29.30 -15.85
CA LEU A 487 24.50 27.95 -16.38
C LEU A 487 25.42 27.73 -17.58
N PHE A 488 25.91 26.50 -17.72
CA PHE A 488 26.70 26.06 -18.86
C PHE A 488 26.23 24.70 -19.36
N GLN A 489 26.04 24.59 -20.67
CA GLN A 489 25.75 23.32 -21.35
C GLN A 489 26.99 22.83 -22.07
N GLU A 490 27.56 21.73 -21.59
CA GLU A 490 28.84 21.20 -22.10
C GLU A 490 28.78 20.85 -23.59
N LYS A 491 27.69 20.24 -24.06
CA LYS A 491 27.56 19.76 -25.45
C LYS A 491 27.58 20.88 -26.49
N THR A 492 27.05 22.05 -26.16
CA THR A 492 26.88 23.16 -27.11
C THR A 492 27.80 24.34 -26.81
N GLY A 493 28.43 24.36 -25.63
CA GLY A 493 29.16 25.52 -25.13
C GLY A 493 28.24 26.69 -24.72
N THR A 494 26.92 26.49 -24.70
CA THR A 494 25.96 27.56 -24.40
C THR A 494 26.08 27.99 -22.94
N LYS A 495 26.19 29.30 -22.72
CA LYS A 495 26.22 29.93 -21.39
C LYS A 495 24.99 30.81 -21.20
N ILE A 496 24.29 30.65 -20.08
CA ILE A 496 23.08 31.42 -19.74
C ILE A 496 23.27 32.04 -18.35
N ASN A 497 23.07 33.35 -18.24
CA ASN A 497 23.02 34.04 -16.95
C ASN A 497 21.56 34.29 -16.57
N LEU A 498 21.17 33.87 -15.37
CA LEU A 498 19.85 34.11 -14.80
C LEU A 498 19.96 34.98 -13.55
N GLN A 499 18.93 35.80 -13.32
CA GLN A 499 18.75 36.61 -12.12
C GLN A 499 17.43 36.20 -11.46
N PRO A 500 17.40 35.09 -10.70
CA PRO A 500 16.17 34.58 -10.11
C PRO A 500 15.74 35.44 -8.91
N ASP A 501 14.43 35.69 -8.77
CA ASP A 501 13.88 36.20 -7.51
C ASP A 501 13.83 35.08 -6.46
N MET A 502 13.62 33.85 -6.92
CA MET A 502 13.47 32.66 -6.11
C MET A 502 14.00 31.43 -6.85
N VAL A 503 14.65 30.53 -6.11
CA VAL A 503 15.04 29.19 -6.59
C VAL A 503 14.41 28.13 -5.70
N ILE A 504 13.82 27.09 -6.29
CA ILE A 504 13.33 25.90 -5.59
C ILE A 504 14.12 24.69 -6.08
N THR A 505 14.80 23.98 -5.18
CA THR A 505 15.57 22.78 -5.49
C THR A 505 14.75 21.52 -5.26
N GLU A 506 14.80 20.59 -6.21
CA GLU A 506 14.21 19.25 -6.13
C GLU A 506 15.18 18.23 -6.75
N LEU A 507 16.21 17.89 -5.98
CA LEU A 507 17.31 17.04 -6.45
C LEU A 507 17.11 15.56 -6.09
N GLY A 508 15.99 15.19 -5.47
CA GLY A 508 15.69 13.83 -5.03
C GLY A 508 16.28 13.50 -3.66
N MET A 509 16.34 12.21 -3.32
CA MET A 509 16.73 11.74 -1.98
C MET A 509 18.22 11.93 -1.70
N GLY A 510 18.54 12.60 -0.60
CA GLY A 510 19.88 12.78 -0.05
C GLY A 510 20.20 11.79 1.07
N LYS A 511 20.86 12.30 2.11
CA LYS A 511 21.29 11.51 3.27
C LYS A 511 20.12 11.10 4.16
N SER A 512 20.29 9.99 4.88
CA SER A 512 19.44 9.66 6.03
C SER A 512 19.39 10.85 7.01
N ILE A 513 18.23 11.08 7.66
CA ILE A 513 18.11 12.15 8.68
C ILE A 513 19.10 11.93 9.81
N VAL A 514 19.22 10.68 10.25
CA VAL A 514 20.23 10.29 11.24
C VAL A 514 21.44 9.66 10.56
N PRO A 515 22.69 9.93 11.01
CA PRO A 515 23.90 9.34 10.44
C PRO A 515 24.07 7.89 10.92
N ILE A 516 23.36 6.95 10.29
CA ILE A 516 23.24 5.54 10.75
C ILE A 516 24.62 4.89 10.97
N SER A 517 25.61 5.20 10.13
CA SER A 517 27.01 4.76 10.25
C SER A 517 27.62 5.04 11.62
N SER A 518 27.37 6.25 12.14
CA SER A 518 27.97 6.75 13.38
C SER A 518 27.23 6.23 14.61
N LEU A 519 25.96 5.88 14.48
CA LEU A 519 25.11 5.46 15.60
C LEU A 519 25.25 3.97 15.94
N LEU A 520 25.61 3.10 15.00
CA LEU A 520 25.66 1.65 15.20
C LEU A 520 26.99 1.17 15.80
N ILE A 521 26.93 0.43 16.91
CA ILE A 521 28.12 -0.01 17.67
C ILE A 521 28.87 -1.22 17.06
N GLN A 522 28.29 -1.97 16.11
CA GLN A 522 28.92 -3.19 15.57
C GLN A 522 29.42 -3.12 14.12
N ASN A 523 30.58 -3.76 13.91
CA ASN A 523 31.40 -3.82 12.70
C ASN A 523 30.62 -4.20 11.42
N PRO A 524 30.63 -3.37 10.36
CA PRO A 524 29.95 -3.63 9.08
C PRO A 524 30.52 -4.81 8.26
N LYS A 525 31.47 -5.58 8.81
CA LYS A 525 32.09 -6.73 8.13
C LYS A 525 31.27 -8.02 8.20
N LYS A 526 30.22 -8.09 9.06
CA LYS A 526 29.28 -9.23 9.17
C LYS A 526 27.79 -8.85 9.13
N SER A 527 27.47 -7.56 9.07
CA SER A 527 26.11 -6.97 9.08
C SER A 527 25.89 -6.17 7.77
N ALA A 528 24.69 -5.66 7.52
CA ALA A 528 24.38 -4.86 6.31
C ALA A 528 25.47 -3.84 5.95
N ALA A 529 25.68 -3.64 4.65
CA ALA A 529 26.53 -2.56 4.17
C ALA A 529 25.84 -1.21 4.39
N ILE A 530 26.52 -0.27 5.04
CA ILE A 530 26.17 1.15 4.98
C ILE A 530 26.58 1.66 3.60
N ILE A 531 25.67 2.36 2.91
CA ILE A 531 25.92 2.92 1.58
C ILE A 531 26.29 4.40 1.71
N SER A 532 27.59 4.66 1.70
CA SER A 532 28.15 6.00 1.53
C SER A 532 27.98 6.49 0.08
N PRO A 533 27.85 7.80 -0.17
CA PRO A 533 27.93 8.92 0.77
C PRO A 533 26.59 9.27 1.47
N ASN A 534 25.52 8.53 1.20
CA ASN A 534 24.16 8.86 1.68
C ASN A 534 23.87 8.40 3.12
N GLU A 535 24.78 7.64 3.74
CA GLU A 535 24.64 7.10 5.11
C GLU A 535 23.34 6.31 5.32
N VAL A 536 22.85 5.67 4.27
CA VAL A 536 21.68 4.78 4.31
C VAL A 536 22.11 3.34 4.55
N VAL A 537 21.23 2.56 5.17
CA VAL A 537 21.51 1.16 5.52
C VAL A 537 20.89 0.21 4.51
N SER A 538 21.67 -0.77 4.04
CA SER A 538 21.11 -1.86 3.23
C SER A 538 20.30 -2.82 4.09
N VAL A 539 19.24 -3.38 3.52
CA VAL A 539 18.41 -4.37 4.20
C VAL A 539 18.23 -5.61 3.36
N ASP A 540 18.06 -6.74 4.05
CA ASP A 540 17.71 -7.99 3.40
C ASP A 540 16.22 -8.01 2.98
N PHE A 541 15.78 -9.15 2.41
CA PHE A 541 14.39 -9.34 1.97
C PHE A 541 13.35 -9.18 3.10
N MET A 542 13.79 -9.23 4.35
CA MET A 542 12.96 -9.11 5.54
C MET A 542 12.99 -7.70 6.16
N ASN A 543 13.64 -6.74 5.50
CA ASN A 543 13.95 -5.42 6.04
C ASN A 543 14.92 -5.45 7.25
N SER A 544 15.65 -6.56 7.46
CA SER A 544 16.64 -6.67 8.52
C SER A 544 17.94 -5.95 8.13
N VAL A 545 18.49 -5.19 9.06
CA VAL A 545 19.84 -4.61 8.97
C VAL A 545 20.90 -5.69 9.23
N GLU A 546 20.56 -6.73 9.98
CA GLU A 546 21.47 -7.86 10.23
C GLU A 546 21.14 -9.00 9.26
N TYR A 547 21.93 -9.12 8.20
CA TYR A 547 21.73 -10.09 7.14
C TYR A 547 21.84 -11.52 7.68
N ASN A 548 20.94 -12.40 7.26
CA ASN A 548 20.90 -13.81 7.68
C ASN A 548 20.72 -14.02 9.20
N ASN A 549 20.35 -13.00 9.99
CA ASN A 549 20.04 -13.18 11.39
C ASN A 549 18.57 -13.57 11.58
N LEU A 550 18.34 -14.78 12.08
CA LEU A 550 16.98 -15.30 12.26
C LEU A 550 16.15 -14.52 13.29
N TYR A 551 16.84 -13.92 14.26
CA TYR A 551 16.26 -13.22 15.41
C TYR A 551 16.65 -11.75 15.46
N SER A 552 16.96 -11.16 14.29
CA SER A 552 17.36 -9.75 14.17
C SER A 552 16.46 -8.84 14.99
N ASN A 553 17.07 -7.93 15.72
CA ASN A 553 16.39 -6.93 16.52
C ASN A 553 16.52 -5.53 15.94
N LEU A 554 17.11 -5.40 14.76
CA LEU A 554 17.29 -4.12 14.08
C LEU A 554 16.83 -4.23 12.62
N PHE A 555 15.88 -3.37 12.27
CA PHE A 555 15.26 -3.29 10.96
C PHE A 555 15.37 -1.88 10.41
N ALA A 556 15.22 -1.72 9.09
CA ALA A 556 15.08 -0.40 8.49
C ALA A 556 14.08 -0.43 7.32
N ALA A 557 13.34 0.65 7.12
CA ALA A 557 12.34 0.76 6.06
C ALA A 557 12.22 2.20 5.56
N GLY A 558 11.63 2.38 4.37
CA GLY A 558 11.50 3.69 3.73
C GLY A 558 12.85 4.27 3.27
N THR A 559 12.88 5.59 3.11
CA THR A 559 13.97 6.29 2.41
C THR A 559 15.32 6.26 3.15
N CYS A 560 15.37 5.97 4.45
CA CYS A 560 16.64 5.77 5.18
C CYS A 560 17.32 4.41 4.91
N SER A 561 16.69 3.56 4.10
CA SER A 561 17.16 2.23 3.77
C SER A 561 17.24 1.98 2.27
N VAL A 562 17.98 0.95 1.88
CA VAL A 562 18.04 0.47 0.50
C VAL A 562 17.79 -1.02 0.47
N ALA A 563 16.83 -1.43 -0.34
CA ALA A 563 16.43 -2.82 -0.48
C ALA A 563 17.15 -3.46 -1.66
N THR A 564 17.23 -4.78 -1.65
CA THR A 564 17.74 -5.55 -2.79
C THR A 564 16.79 -5.45 -3.98
N SER A 565 17.32 -5.13 -5.17
CA SER A 565 16.52 -5.06 -6.40
C SER A 565 16.00 -6.42 -6.85
N SER A 566 14.79 -6.43 -7.39
CA SER A 566 14.20 -7.60 -8.07
C SER A 566 14.49 -7.63 -9.57
N TYR A 567 14.99 -6.54 -10.15
CA TYR A 567 15.16 -6.36 -11.60
C TYR A 567 16.62 -6.16 -12.05
N LYS A 568 17.55 -5.93 -11.13
CA LYS A 568 19.00 -5.81 -11.39
C LYS A 568 19.82 -6.40 -10.24
N ASP A 569 21.08 -6.74 -10.50
CA ASP A 569 22.02 -6.91 -9.40
C ASP A 569 22.25 -5.58 -8.69
N GLY A 570 22.26 -5.64 -7.36
CA GLY A 570 22.43 -4.48 -6.50
C GLY A 570 21.16 -4.10 -5.74
N ASN A 571 21.14 -2.85 -5.28
CA ASN A 571 20.09 -2.32 -4.43
C ASN A 571 19.29 -1.24 -5.16
N TYR A 572 18.10 -0.98 -4.66
CA TYR A 572 17.26 0.13 -5.08
C TYR A 572 16.77 0.91 -3.85
N ARG A 573 16.41 2.17 -4.09
CA ARG A 573 15.91 3.11 -3.09
C ARG A 573 14.79 3.91 -3.72
N GLN A 574 13.67 4.08 -3.03
CA GLN A 574 12.54 4.85 -3.54
C GLN A 574 11.85 5.64 -2.43
N GLN A 575 11.17 6.71 -2.85
CA GLN A 575 10.49 7.71 -2.01
C GLN A 575 8.99 7.82 -2.31
N ASP A 576 8.43 6.93 -3.14
CA ASP A 576 7.00 6.93 -3.36
C ASP A 576 6.27 6.39 -2.12
N ALA A 577 5.10 6.97 -1.83
CA ALA A 577 4.30 6.59 -0.67
C ALA A 577 3.94 5.09 -0.66
N PHE A 578 3.81 4.47 -1.84
CA PHE A 578 3.55 3.05 -1.97
C PHE A 578 4.70 2.23 -1.36
N CYS A 579 5.95 2.46 -1.82
CA CYS A 579 7.14 1.79 -1.28
C CYS A 579 7.36 2.11 0.20
N GLU A 580 7.18 3.35 0.64
CA GLU A 580 7.39 3.71 2.05
C GLU A 580 6.42 2.94 2.96
N VAL A 581 5.12 3.04 2.72
CA VAL A 581 4.11 2.36 3.56
C VAL A 581 4.27 0.85 3.53
N ASP A 582 4.44 0.24 2.35
CA ASP A 582 4.51 -1.21 2.28
C ASP A 582 5.84 -1.76 2.82
N SER A 583 6.99 -1.12 2.57
CA SER A 583 8.26 -1.53 3.19
C SER A 583 8.17 -1.48 4.72
N GLY A 584 7.56 -0.43 5.27
CA GLY A 584 7.28 -0.31 6.69
C GLY A 584 6.35 -1.41 7.22
N PHE A 585 5.27 -1.69 6.50
CA PHE A 585 4.33 -2.77 6.86
C PHE A 585 5.02 -4.13 6.93
N TYR A 586 5.81 -4.49 5.92
CA TYR A 586 6.55 -5.75 5.92
C TYR A 586 7.66 -5.77 6.99
N ALA A 587 8.32 -4.65 7.26
CA ALA A 587 9.26 -4.55 8.38
C ALA A 587 8.58 -4.80 9.73
N GLY A 588 7.40 -4.22 9.95
CA GLY A 588 6.58 -4.47 11.14
C GLY A 588 6.19 -5.95 11.30
N LEU A 589 5.82 -6.63 10.21
CA LEU A 589 5.60 -8.08 10.24
C LEU A 589 6.88 -8.84 10.64
N SER A 590 8.02 -8.49 10.04
CA SER A 590 9.31 -9.10 10.38
C SER A 590 9.70 -8.92 11.84
N MET A 591 9.39 -7.77 12.46
CA MET A 591 9.64 -7.52 13.88
C MET A 591 8.89 -8.51 14.79
N THR A 592 7.71 -9.00 14.36
CA THR A 592 6.95 -10.07 15.05
C THR A 592 7.48 -11.48 14.76
N ASN A 593 8.65 -11.59 14.14
CA ASN A 593 9.27 -12.82 13.64
C ASN A 593 8.46 -13.53 12.52
N ARG A 594 7.50 -12.83 11.89
CA ARG A 594 6.75 -13.33 10.72
C ARG A 594 7.55 -13.02 9.45
N ARG A 595 7.87 -14.06 8.68
CA ARG A 595 8.80 -13.93 7.54
C ARG A 595 8.09 -13.72 6.21
N TYR A 596 7.51 -12.54 6.01
CA TYR A 596 7.07 -12.07 4.70
C TYR A 596 8.00 -10.97 4.19
N GLY A 597 8.62 -11.17 3.03
CA GLY A 597 9.38 -10.11 2.39
C GLY A 597 8.55 -9.32 1.40
N PHE A 598 8.95 -8.07 1.21
CA PHE A 598 8.32 -7.17 0.27
C PHE A 598 8.79 -7.51 -1.15
N LYS A 599 7.89 -8.09 -1.96
CA LYS A 599 8.10 -8.33 -3.40
C LYS A 599 6.91 -7.79 -4.16
N ASP A 600 6.87 -6.49 -4.36
CA ASP A 600 5.88 -5.85 -5.23
C ASP A 600 6.54 -4.92 -6.24
N VAL A 601 5.80 -4.54 -7.27
CA VAL A 601 6.25 -3.66 -8.34
C VAL A 601 5.93 -2.22 -7.94
N PRO A 602 6.95 -1.37 -7.74
CA PRO A 602 6.73 0.02 -7.38
C PRO A 602 5.97 0.78 -8.45
N MET A 603 5.25 1.84 -8.05
CA MET A 603 4.54 2.69 -8.97
C MET A 603 4.46 4.12 -8.46
N SER A 604 4.84 5.08 -9.29
CA SER A 604 4.71 6.51 -9.03
C SER A 604 3.75 7.14 -10.03
N ILE A 605 2.83 7.97 -9.55
CA ILE A 605 1.85 8.68 -10.38
C ILE A 605 2.08 10.17 -10.20
N PHE A 606 2.24 10.87 -11.33
CA PHE A 606 2.55 12.30 -11.42
C PHE A 606 1.51 13.05 -12.24
N ASN A 607 1.28 14.31 -11.88
CA ASN A 607 0.55 15.28 -12.71
C ASN A 607 1.50 16.35 -13.24
N ILE A 608 1.92 16.23 -14.50
CA ILE A 608 2.86 17.15 -15.13
C ILE A 608 2.13 17.96 -16.20
N ALA A 609 2.06 19.27 -16.00
CA ALA A 609 1.40 20.21 -16.91
C ALA A 609 0.00 19.74 -17.35
N GLY A 610 -0.80 19.24 -16.39
CA GLY A 610 -2.16 18.75 -16.61
C GLY A 610 -2.27 17.32 -17.14
N ASN A 611 -1.16 16.62 -17.34
CA ASN A 611 -1.12 15.25 -17.87
C ASN A 611 -0.78 14.26 -16.77
N ASN A 612 -1.46 13.12 -16.76
CA ASN A 612 -1.24 12.06 -15.79
C ASN A 612 -0.23 11.05 -16.35
N LEU A 613 0.88 10.91 -15.64
CA LEU A 613 1.94 9.96 -15.96
C LEU A 613 2.04 8.93 -14.83
N ALA A 614 2.09 7.65 -15.18
CA ALA A 614 2.31 6.57 -14.23
C ALA A 614 3.59 5.83 -14.60
N TYR A 615 4.61 5.93 -13.75
CA TYR A 615 5.86 5.17 -13.84
C TYR A 615 5.73 3.89 -13.01
N ILE A 616 6.04 2.74 -13.60
CA ILE A 616 5.93 1.41 -13.01
C ILE A 616 7.31 0.75 -13.05
N GLY A 617 7.72 0.14 -11.94
CA GLY A 617 9.01 -0.55 -11.81
C GLY A 617 10.00 0.22 -10.95
N GLU A 618 11.24 -0.28 -10.89
CA GLU A 618 12.27 0.38 -10.11
C GLU A 618 12.80 1.66 -10.80
N ARG A 619 13.02 2.74 -10.03
CA ARG A 619 13.65 3.98 -10.55
C ARG A 619 15.11 3.73 -10.93
N ASP A 620 15.60 4.48 -11.93
CA ASP A 620 16.90 4.27 -12.58
C ASP A 620 17.15 2.79 -12.99
N PRO A 621 16.28 2.22 -13.84
CA PRO A 621 16.44 0.86 -14.31
C PRO A 621 17.64 0.79 -15.27
N ILE A 622 18.31 -0.37 -15.31
CA ILE A 622 19.28 -0.67 -16.34
C ILE A 622 18.50 -1.30 -17.50
N TYR A 623 18.54 -0.67 -18.67
CA TYR A 623 17.84 -1.14 -19.86
C TYR A 623 18.70 -0.92 -21.11
N THR A 624 18.42 -1.66 -22.17
CA THR A 624 19.14 -1.61 -23.45
C THR A 624 18.23 -1.23 -24.61
N ASP A 625 16.92 -1.43 -24.45
CA ASP A 625 15.93 -1.21 -25.50
C ASP A 625 14.67 -0.53 -24.97
N VAL A 626 14.03 0.24 -25.84
CA VAL A 626 12.81 1.00 -25.57
C VAL A 626 11.76 0.67 -26.63
N ILE A 627 10.53 0.42 -26.18
CA ILE A 627 9.38 0.21 -27.06
C ILE A 627 8.35 1.29 -26.78
N VAL A 628 7.91 1.99 -27.82
CA VAL A 628 6.85 3.00 -27.74
C VAL A 628 5.58 2.46 -28.40
N GLU A 629 4.48 2.44 -27.67
CA GLU A 629 3.15 2.09 -28.17
C GLU A 629 2.20 3.28 -27.98
N GLY A 630 1.48 3.70 -29.02
CA GLY A 630 0.54 4.83 -28.98
C GLY A 630 1.06 6.08 -29.71
N ASP A 631 0.59 7.25 -29.29
CA ASP A 631 0.85 8.53 -29.96
C ASP A 631 1.44 9.53 -28.96
N LEU A 632 2.75 9.80 -29.10
CA LEU A 632 3.49 10.74 -28.26
C LEU A 632 2.93 12.16 -28.36
N LYS A 633 2.59 12.62 -29.58
CA LYS A 633 2.08 13.98 -29.82
C LYS A 633 0.71 14.19 -29.18
N LYS A 634 -0.13 13.15 -29.14
CA LYS A 634 -1.43 13.18 -28.44
C LYS A 634 -1.34 12.87 -26.95
N LEU A 635 -0.14 12.62 -26.42
CA LEU A 635 0.10 12.26 -25.02
C LEU A 635 -0.70 11.04 -24.57
N LYS A 636 -0.88 10.08 -25.47
CA LYS A 636 -1.60 8.82 -25.20
C LYS A 636 -0.72 7.68 -25.64
N PHE A 637 0.20 7.30 -24.77
CA PHE A 637 1.24 6.35 -25.09
C PHE A 637 1.68 5.54 -23.88
N ILE A 638 2.39 4.45 -24.18
CA ILE A 638 3.06 3.58 -23.26
C ILE A 638 4.50 3.44 -23.73
N ILE A 639 5.45 3.54 -22.81
CA ILE A 639 6.87 3.28 -23.06
C ILE A 639 7.30 2.11 -22.18
N TYR A 640 7.83 1.05 -22.81
CA TYR A 640 8.36 -0.12 -22.13
C TYR A 640 9.90 -0.11 -22.19
N LEU A 641 10.54 -0.38 -21.05
CA LEU A 641 11.98 -0.48 -20.91
C LEU A 641 12.38 -1.93 -20.72
N TYR A 642 13.24 -2.43 -21.62
CA TYR A 642 13.71 -3.81 -21.61
C TYR A 642 15.22 -3.87 -21.42
N ASN A 643 15.66 -4.82 -20.60
CA ASN A 643 17.06 -5.18 -20.47
C ASN A 643 17.35 -6.46 -21.26
N LEU A 644 18.13 -6.36 -22.35
CA LEU A 644 18.54 -7.50 -23.17
C LEU A 644 19.94 -8.00 -22.82
N GLU A 645 20.70 -7.27 -22.01
CA GLU A 645 22.08 -7.62 -21.70
C GLU A 645 22.18 -8.60 -20.53
N LYS A 646 23.00 -9.64 -20.74
CA LYS A 646 23.45 -10.49 -19.65
C LYS A 646 24.33 -9.68 -18.72
N GLN A 647 23.94 -9.57 -17.46
CA GLN A 647 24.83 -9.03 -16.43
C GLN A 647 26.01 -10.00 -16.25
N LYS A 648 27.12 -9.70 -16.93
CA LYS A 648 28.39 -10.46 -16.84
C LYS A 648 28.79 -10.49 -15.36
N ASN A 649 28.86 -11.69 -14.78
CA ASN A 649 29.14 -11.99 -13.36
C ASN A 649 27.95 -12.01 -12.37
N SER A 650 26.70 -11.96 -12.83
CA SER A 650 25.56 -12.16 -11.93
C SER A 650 25.49 -13.60 -11.39
N LYS A 651 25.27 -13.73 -10.07
CA LYS A 651 24.93 -15.01 -9.42
C LYS A 651 23.43 -15.32 -9.49
N ARG A 652 22.60 -14.40 -9.98
CA ARG A 652 21.14 -14.54 -10.09
C ARG A 652 20.75 -15.04 -11.48
N LYS A 653 19.54 -15.64 -11.58
CA LYS A 653 18.93 -16.07 -12.85
C LYS A 653 18.97 -14.89 -13.83
N SER A 654 19.33 -15.11 -15.10
CA SER A 654 19.59 -13.98 -16.01
C SER A 654 18.37 -13.05 -16.12
N PHE A 655 18.60 -11.76 -15.89
CA PHE A 655 17.61 -10.68 -16.07
C PHE A 655 17.39 -10.33 -17.55
N GLU A 656 17.85 -11.18 -18.46
CA GLU A 656 17.72 -11.01 -19.91
C GLU A 656 16.25 -11.06 -20.34
N ASP A 657 15.90 -10.24 -21.32
CA ASP A 657 14.55 -10.13 -21.91
C ASP A 657 13.45 -9.72 -20.92
N GLN A 658 13.79 -9.09 -19.79
CA GLN A 658 12.80 -8.63 -18.82
C GLN A 658 12.40 -7.17 -19.05
N CYS A 659 11.09 -6.91 -18.91
CA CYS A 659 10.58 -5.55 -18.78
C CYS A 659 10.95 -5.03 -17.37
N VAL A 660 11.77 -3.99 -17.31
CA VAL A 660 12.32 -3.42 -16.07
C VAL A 660 11.65 -2.12 -15.64
N GLY A 661 10.94 -1.46 -16.57
CA GLY A 661 10.17 -0.26 -16.28
C GLY A 661 9.14 0.02 -17.36
N ILE A 662 8.06 0.71 -16.98
CA ILE A 662 6.98 1.11 -17.89
C ILE A 662 6.50 2.51 -17.52
N LEU A 663 6.21 3.35 -18.52
CA LEU A 663 5.47 4.58 -18.31
C LEU A 663 4.22 4.60 -19.14
N VAL A 664 3.16 5.11 -18.54
CA VAL A 664 1.86 5.30 -19.17
C VAL A 664 1.49 6.77 -19.08
N CYS A 665 1.15 7.40 -20.20
CA CYS A 665 0.70 8.79 -20.26
C CYS A 665 -0.76 8.86 -20.72
N ASN A 666 -1.62 9.50 -19.92
CA ASN A 666 -3.06 9.70 -20.15
C ASN A 666 -3.84 8.49 -20.72
N MET A 667 -3.50 7.29 -20.27
CA MET A 667 -4.27 6.07 -20.57
C MET A 667 -4.79 5.48 -19.26
N PRO A 668 -5.97 5.95 -18.79
CA PRO A 668 -6.53 5.54 -17.50
C PRO A 668 -6.66 4.02 -17.40
N LYS A 669 -6.43 3.50 -16.19
CA LYS A 669 -6.49 2.07 -15.83
C LYS A 669 -5.39 1.18 -16.43
N ILE A 670 -4.82 1.54 -17.59
CA ILE A 670 -3.83 0.70 -18.28
C ILE A 670 -2.60 0.48 -17.42
N HIS A 671 -2.13 1.50 -16.70
CA HIS A 671 -1.01 1.38 -15.77
C HIS A 671 -1.24 0.32 -14.69
N LEU A 672 -2.48 0.14 -14.20
CA LEU A 672 -2.80 -0.92 -13.24
C LEU A 672 -2.64 -2.32 -13.85
N PHE A 673 -3.11 -2.52 -15.09
CA PHE A 673 -2.96 -3.80 -15.77
C PHE A 673 -1.49 -4.12 -16.07
N LEU A 674 -0.70 -3.13 -16.49
CA LEU A 674 0.71 -3.33 -16.79
C LEU A 674 1.53 -3.61 -15.52
N ARG A 675 1.25 -2.92 -14.43
CA ARG A 675 1.83 -3.22 -13.11
C ARG A 675 1.49 -4.65 -12.67
N GLU A 676 0.24 -5.05 -12.83
CA GLU A 676 -0.20 -6.40 -12.50
C GLU A 676 0.46 -7.47 -13.40
N ALA A 677 0.68 -7.16 -14.68
CA ALA A 677 1.42 -8.04 -15.60
C ALA A 677 2.89 -8.22 -15.18
N MET A 678 3.56 -7.16 -14.73
CA MET A 678 4.90 -7.24 -14.14
C MET A 678 4.89 -8.07 -12.85
N ARG A 679 3.91 -7.84 -11.96
CA ARG A 679 3.78 -8.56 -10.68
C ARG A 679 3.53 -10.07 -10.86
N LEU A 680 2.75 -10.44 -11.87
CA LEU A 680 2.47 -11.82 -12.24
C LEU A 680 3.58 -12.47 -13.09
N GLU A 681 4.65 -11.73 -13.42
CA GLU A 681 5.75 -12.18 -14.28
C GLU A 681 5.25 -12.68 -15.66
N ILE A 682 4.27 -11.99 -16.25
CA ILE A 682 3.65 -12.34 -17.55
C ILE A 682 3.86 -11.28 -18.64
N MET A 683 4.79 -10.35 -18.43
CA MET A 683 5.18 -9.41 -19.48
C MET A 683 5.71 -10.19 -20.70
N PRO A 684 5.33 -9.80 -21.94
CA PRO A 684 5.85 -10.45 -23.14
C PRO A 684 7.36 -10.26 -23.29
N LEU A 685 8.04 -11.18 -23.98
CA LEU A 685 9.41 -10.95 -24.44
C LEU A 685 9.43 -9.82 -25.47
N ILE A 686 10.53 -9.06 -25.54
CA ILE A 686 10.68 -7.95 -26.51
C ILE A 686 10.44 -8.40 -27.96
N SER A 687 10.83 -9.63 -28.31
CA SER A 687 10.67 -10.21 -29.64
C SER A 687 9.21 -10.28 -30.11
N LYS A 688 8.26 -10.31 -29.18
CA LYS A 688 6.82 -10.31 -29.47
C LYS A 688 6.26 -8.92 -29.81
N PHE A 689 6.97 -7.85 -29.45
CA PHE A 689 6.63 -6.50 -29.89
C PHE A 689 7.20 -6.18 -31.28
N LYS A 690 8.19 -6.95 -31.74
CA LYS A 690 8.79 -6.73 -33.06
C LYS A 690 7.76 -6.98 -34.16
N VAL A 691 7.78 -6.07 -35.13
CA VAL A 691 6.86 -6.03 -36.25
C VAL A 691 7.07 -7.27 -37.12
N ASN A 692 5.99 -8.01 -37.42
CA ASN A 692 6.05 -9.14 -38.33
C ASN A 692 6.26 -8.69 -39.80
N LYS A 693 6.40 -9.64 -40.72
CA LYS A 693 6.58 -9.40 -42.16
C LYS A 693 5.47 -8.56 -42.82
N HIS A 694 4.36 -8.32 -42.10
CA HIS A 694 3.18 -7.58 -42.56
C HIS A 694 3.00 -6.22 -41.85
N GLY A 695 4.02 -5.70 -41.16
CA GLY A 695 3.94 -4.36 -40.58
C GLY A 695 3.14 -4.26 -39.28
N LYS A 696 2.79 -5.38 -38.63
CA LYS A 696 2.07 -5.39 -37.34
C LYS A 696 2.89 -6.02 -36.21
N SER A 697 2.91 -5.37 -35.03
CA SER A 697 3.37 -6.01 -33.79
C SER A 697 2.54 -7.26 -33.50
N GLN A 698 3.17 -8.31 -32.96
CA GLN A 698 2.44 -9.53 -32.58
C GLN A 698 1.68 -9.38 -31.25
N VAL A 699 2.02 -8.37 -30.45
CA VAL A 699 1.41 -8.10 -29.14
C VAL A 699 1.20 -6.59 -28.95
N SER A 700 0.04 -6.24 -28.39
CA SER A 700 -0.32 -4.88 -27.96
C SER A 700 -0.59 -4.83 -26.46
N PHE A 701 -0.69 -3.63 -25.88
CA PHE A 701 -1.10 -3.47 -24.48
C PHE A 701 -2.47 -4.11 -24.18
N LYS A 702 -3.37 -4.18 -25.19
CA LYS A 702 -4.68 -4.82 -25.05
C LYS A 702 -4.55 -6.31 -24.82
N ASP A 703 -3.61 -6.96 -25.50
CA ASP A 703 -3.33 -8.39 -25.32
C ASP A 703 -2.76 -8.68 -23.93
N ILE A 704 -1.89 -7.80 -23.44
CA ILE A 704 -1.36 -7.86 -22.06
C ILE A 704 -2.51 -7.74 -21.05
N CYS A 705 -3.39 -6.74 -21.21
CA CYS A 705 -4.56 -6.57 -20.35
C CYS A 705 -5.47 -7.81 -20.36
N ASN A 706 -5.75 -8.37 -21.53
CA ASN A 706 -6.54 -9.59 -21.68
C ASN A 706 -5.91 -10.79 -20.97
N ASN A 707 -4.58 -10.93 -21.04
CA ASN A 707 -3.85 -11.99 -20.34
C ASN A 707 -3.91 -11.82 -18.82
N VAL A 708 -3.79 -10.58 -18.33
CA VAL A 708 -3.97 -10.26 -16.90
C VAL A 708 -5.37 -10.66 -16.45
N ILE A 709 -6.43 -10.29 -17.19
CA ILE A 709 -7.81 -10.65 -16.85
C ILE A 709 -8.00 -12.17 -16.80
N LYS A 710 -7.39 -12.92 -17.73
CA LYS A 710 -7.48 -14.39 -17.74
C LYS A 710 -6.77 -15.02 -16.54
N LYS A 711 -5.59 -14.51 -16.15
CA LYS A 711 -4.81 -15.04 -15.02
C LYS A 711 -5.31 -14.59 -13.66
N SER A 712 -5.82 -13.36 -13.55
CA SER A 712 -6.27 -12.80 -12.27
C SER A 712 -7.47 -13.54 -11.69
N LYS A 713 -8.31 -14.13 -12.54
CA LYS A 713 -9.46 -14.97 -12.15
C LYS A 713 -9.10 -16.19 -11.29
N SER A 714 -7.84 -16.64 -11.28
CA SER A 714 -7.42 -17.85 -10.57
C SER A 714 -6.22 -17.69 -9.64
N GLN A 715 -5.54 -16.53 -9.63
CA GLN A 715 -4.23 -16.39 -8.97
C GLN A 715 -4.05 -15.15 -8.09
N VAL A 716 -5.00 -14.21 -8.10
CA VAL A 716 -4.85 -12.92 -7.40
C VAL A 716 -5.78 -12.89 -6.21
N GLU A 717 -5.39 -13.60 -5.17
CA GLU A 717 -6.05 -13.52 -3.86
C GLU A 717 -5.39 -12.42 -3.01
N CYS A 718 -6.23 -11.74 -2.25
CA CYS A 718 -5.85 -10.89 -1.13
C CYS A 718 -5.13 -11.71 -0.05
N LYS A 719 -3.94 -11.27 0.37
CA LYS A 719 -3.06 -12.00 1.30
C LYS A 719 -2.64 -11.20 2.53
N ARG A 720 -2.83 -9.89 2.58
CA ARG A 720 -2.41 -9.05 3.72
C ARG A 720 -3.19 -9.46 4.98
N ASP A 721 -4.49 -9.65 4.85
CA ASP A 721 -5.31 -10.20 5.94
C ASP A 721 -4.92 -11.64 6.34
N GLU A 722 -4.30 -12.41 5.44
CA GLU A 722 -3.75 -13.74 5.78
C GLU A 722 -2.41 -13.62 6.50
N TYR A 723 -1.54 -12.69 6.08
CA TYR A 723 -0.27 -12.39 6.75
C TYR A 723 -0.45 -11.84 8.15
N LEU A 724 -1.59 -11.20 8.42
CA LEU A 724 -1.98 -10.69 9.73
C LEU A 724 -2.75 -11.72 10.57
N LYS A 725 -3.23 -12.83 10.02
CA LYS A 725 -3.71 -13.97 10.84
C LYS A 725 -2.50 -14.76 11.30
#